data_AF-A0A938S2Q9-F1
#
_entry.id   AF-A0A938S2Q9-F1
#
_cell.length_a   1.000
_cell.length_b   1.000
_cell.length_c   1.000
_cell.angle_alpha   90.00
_cell.angle_beta   90.00
_cell.angle_gamma   90.00
#
_symmetry.space_group_name_H-M   'P 1'
#
loop_
_entity.id
_entity.type
_entity.pdbx_description
1 polymer ?
#
loop_
_entity_poly.entity_id
_entity_poly.type
_entity_poly.pdbx_seq_one_letter_code
_entity_poly.pdbx_strand_id
1 'polypeptide(L)'
;MCVVVAVNDRRQDGEVIKHRIILFLATLMAVRLMPAGEAPPAQELTARTTEQWNMVEFTRTSAKRYENPFADVQVDVVFRNGDRKWIVPAFWAGGDIWRVRFAPPLPGDYNCEFKCSDAANKELNGIEQPLRVTPYTGDNPLLKHGFLRVSVDQRHFEHADGTLFFWLGDTWWKCLCKRMTWEGFQELTADRKAKGFSVVQIVCGPYPDEGWFDPPLANEGGMPYTGRDYGLVNPAYFDAADRRFRYLIESGLVPAIVGSWGRSDCISMQEIGAAKLKRHWRYLVARYSASPVVWILAGEIPDDIKWGHGPWAEVARYLRSIDPYRHPLTCHTGKGRRGAAGDDVLIDFEMVGGNHDENVAVTGETLSILTSAREVKPPMPVLVGETCYEGHMQQGFGDVQRRIFWMYMMSGAAGHAYGAAGIWHAGVEGDPGHTGAWGQAYDWTTWKEGMNYPGSCQLGVGKKLLEQYSWARFEPHPEWTEAGAFAAGIPGEVRFIYQPRRGIYDWNGIVVKGLERDVPYHGFYFNPVNAKRYDLGMFIRVGPAPKPFEGHAQPVIFADKFDGADASAWKDYGTPTRRKDGHLVGGKGMVTIQEKISETNLMASVDARSDAEAGLILRFRDNDHYLVALYTPLLKAIYIHDRKNGEWGEPLGRVAVPEIGPEIHLTAAACGEYAAMVLTDGKKTYATPSVKVTNVTRGKTGLWLFQVGERQEYGNFGLSQTPFAPTKLDTAGKVHRVASDEFRAPNVPSPQDWVLVMEKAEPQNTSRRNASALQAGKETAAEGLKAKAVEGDIAAQLSLAYRYRDGKGVGRDYAEAMRWARLAADRGNAEAMDFVGWMFFEGLGVKRSPAIAAGYFKAAAGKSAAAAWNLGQCYVGAQGLDQDVPKALEVWKKAAAMGHGRAASTAAMVYLAGEGVAPDAAEARKLATRAAELNDPSGLVVLGEIQFQAGELEQARANWTKISQIKPTGRTGHPEQPSDNMAAQQGADLLKLIDCRRRKPEPGKFALVSMPHIQQGWNNCGATSCAMLARAQGKRLGGWDYKRLCPSPVGTGTDWGDLLKASEKIGLRWKLVTFTPDDAGFDKAVAFVRAELDAGRPVIIDFKFTGSEYPGGEAGHTLAIAGYLAEENLYILCNPAIATPGLQLMAAEDLKRYWRSDHYGKLSNGILSRPAIVIDTPQ
;
A
#
# COMPACT_ATOMS: atom_id res chain seq x y z
N MET A 1 27.54 44.62 -27.44
CA MET A 1 26.55 45.71 -27.28
C MET A 1 25.35 45.09 -26.60
N CYS A 2 25.20 45.27 -25.28
CA CYS A 2 24.08 44.75 -24.50
C CYS A 2 23.23 45.93 -24.04
N VAL A 3 21.91 45.82 -24.19
CA VAL A 3 20.95 46.70 -23.52
C VAL A 3 20.28 45.90 -22.42
N VAL A 4 20.44 46.42 -21.20
CA VAL A 4 19.81 46.01 -19.95
C VAL A 4 18.53 46.82 -19.80
N VAL A 5 17.43 46.20 -19.33
CA VAL A 5 16.40 46.91 -18.57
C VAL A 5 16.09 46.12 -17.31
N ALA A 6 16.12 46.87 -16.21
CA ALA A 6 16.07 46.45 -14.83
C ALA A 6 14.64 46.28 -14.31
N VAL A 7 14.48 45.47 -13.25
CA VAL A 7 13.45 45.68 -12.23
C VAL A 7 14.06 45.51 -10.83
N ASN A 8 14.08 46.64 -10.14
CA ASN A 8 14.21 46.92 -8.71
C ASN A 8 13.00 46.27 -7.96
N ASP A 9 12.96 45.87 -6.70
CA ASP A 9 13.69 46.26 -5.49
C ASP A 9 13.21 45.36 -4.31
N ARG A 10 14.07 45.26 -3.27
CA ARG A 10 13.86 44.99 -1.82
C ARG A 10 13.64 43.58 -1.22
N ARG A 11 14.75 43.16 -0.58
CA ARG A 11 14.95 42.79 0.87
C ARG A 11 14.23 41.53 1.36
N GLN A 12 14.82 40.56 2.06
CA GLN A 12 15.85 40.50 3.13
C GLN A 12 16.21 38.98 3.19
N ASP A 13 17.45 38.49 3.25
CA ASP A 13 18.42 38.55 4.34
C ASP A 13 19.78 38.06 3.83
N GLY A 14 20.85 38.71 4.27
CA GLY A 14 22.22 38.37 3.93
C GLY A 14 22.92 37.70 5.11
N GLU A 15 23.56 36.55 4.86
CA GLU A 15 24.75 36.04 5.56
C GLU A 15 25.31 34.78 4.86
N VAL A 16 25.66 34.83 3.57
CA VAL A 16 26.52 33.78 2.94
C VAL A 16 27.51 34.34 1.90
N ILE A 17 27.39 35.60 1.48
CA ILE A 17 28.19 36.19 0.38
C ILE A 17 29.33 37.05 0.93
N LYS A 18 30.29 36.45 1.65
CA LYS A 18 31.57 37.13 1.97
C LYS A 18 32.83 36.30 1.72
N HIS A 19 32.73 35.00 1.41
CA HIS A 19 33.90 34.15 1.14
C HIS A 19 34.16 33.79 -0.33
N ARG A 20 33.35 34.28 -1.29
CA ARG A 20 33.53 33.99 -2.74
C ARG A 20 33.95 35.17 -3.62
N ILE A 21 34.10 36.37 -3.06
CA ILE A 21 34.51 37.57 -3.83
C ILE A 21 36.03 37.82 -3.77
N ILE A 22 36.74 37.23 -2.82
CA ILE A 22 38.20 37.44 -2.66
C ILE A 22 39.04 36.57 -3.62
N LEU A 23 38.51 35.45 -4.13
CA LEU A 23 39.25 34.59 -5.08
C LEU A 23 39.09 35.00 -6.56
N PHE A 24 38.15 35.88 -6.90
CA PHE A 24 37.88 36.28 -8.28
C PHE A 24 38.61 37.56 -8.71
N LEU A 25 39.17 38.32 -7.75
CA LEU A 25 39.94 39.54 -8.00
C LEU A 25 41.46 39.31 -8.03
N ALA A 26 41.96 38.13 -7.64
CA ALA A 26 43.38 37.80 -7.67
C ALA A 26 43.89 37.30 -9.04
N THR A 27 43.00 36.94 -9.97
CA THR A 27 43.38 36.39 -11.29
C THR A 27 43.36 37.44 -12.42
N LEU A 28 42.97 38.68 -12.14
CA LEU A 28 42.83 39.76 -13.13
C LEU A 28 43.94 40.84 -13.06
N MET A 29 44.96 40.65 -12.22
CA MET A 29 46.18 41.48 -12.17
C MET A 29 47.45 40.62 -12.29
N ALA A 30 47.61 39.90 -13.41
CA ALA A 30 48.91 39.36 -13.80
C ALA A 30 48.99 39.13 -15.32
N VAL A 31 48.53 40.10 -16.13
CA VAL A 31 48.88 40.15 -17.56
C VAL A 31 49.27 41.59 -17.90
N ARG A 32 50.57 41.88 -17.75
CA ARG A 32 51.33 42.78 -18.64
C ARG A 32 52.80 42.79 -18.19
N LEU A 33 53.67 42.67 -19.20
CA LEU A 33 55.14 42.78 -19.21
C LEU A 33 55.90 41.45 -19.14
N MET A 34 56.13 40.84 -20.31
CA MET A 34 57.42 40.18 -20.62
C MET A 34 57.81 40.41 -22.09
N PRO A 35 59.11 40.47 -22.41
CA PRO A 35 59.64 40.98 -23.68
C PRO A 35 59.61 39.92 -24.78
N ALA A 36 59.62 40.38 -26.03
CA ALA A 36 59.73 39.54 -27.20
C ALA A 36 61.14 38.94 -27.33
N GLY A 37 61.21 37.61 -27.48
CA GLY A 37 62.41 36.92 -27.98
C GLY A 37 62.96 35.82 -27.08
N GLU A 38 62.22 34.72 -26.92
CA GLU A 38 62.76 33.40 -26.59
C GLU A 38 61.76 32.33 -27.06
N ALA A 39 62.25 31.31 -27.78
CA ALA A 39 61.42 30.20 -28.22
C ALA A 39 60.92 29.42 -26.98
N PRO A 40 59.63 29.05 -26.91
CA PRO A 40 59.10 28.35 -25.74
C PRO A 40 59.77 26.97 -25.60
N PRO A 41 60.09 26.53 -24.39
CA PRO A 41 60.63 25.19 -24.17
C PRO A 41 59.58 24.15 -24.61
N ALA A 42 60.04 23.02 -25.16
CA ALA A 42 59.19 21.90 -25.55
C ALA A 42 58.24 21.55 -24.39
N GLN A 43 56.94 21.72 -24.62
CA GLN A 43 55.91 21.54 -23.61
C GLN A 43 55.86 20.05 -23.26
N GLU A 44 56.36 19.65 -22.08
CA GLU A 44 56.08 18.33 -21.52
C GLU A 44 54.55 18.16 -21.49
N LEU A 45 54.04 17.18 -22.24
CA LEU A 45 52.63 16.81 -22.23
C LEU A 45 52.27 16.28 -20.83
N THR A 46 51.84 17.16 -19.94
CA THR A 46 51.34 16.76 -18.62
C THR A 46 50.15 15.82 -18.82
N ALA A 47 50.28 14.58 -18.33
CA ALA A 47 49.24 13.57 -18.46
C ALA A 47 47.95 14.04 -17.77
N ARG A 48 46.82 13.98 -18.49
CA ARG A 48 45.51 14.22 -17.85
C ARG A 48 45.29 13.16 -16.78
N THR A 49 44.64 13.53 -15.68
CA THR A 49 44.30 12.59 -14.60
C THR A 49 42.79 12.48 -14.46
N THR A 50 42.28 11.26 -14.24
CA THR A 50 40.88 10.98 -13.88
C THR A 50 40.83 9.81 -12.89
N GLU A 51 39.66 9.51 -12.35
CA GLU A 51 39.42 8.31 -11.55
C GLU A 51 38.77 7.19 -12.37
N GLN A 52 38.89 5.96 -11.88
CA GLN A 52 38.20 4.79 -12.41
C GLN A 52 36.69 5.08 -12.54
N TRP A 53 36.07 4.65 -13.64
CA TRP A 53 34.66 4.87 -14.00
C TRP A 53 34.23 6.34 -14.20
N ASN A 54 35.02 7.33 -13.79
CA ASN A 54 34.75 8.74 -14.06
C ASN A 54 35.02 9.09 -15.52
N MET A 55 34.00 9.62 -16.19
CA MET A 55 34.09 10.06 -17.57
C MET A 55 35.10 11.20 -17.74
N VAL A 56 36.08 11.00 -18.61
CA VAL A 56 36.96 12.05 -19.15
C VAL A 56 36.56 12.37 -20.59
N GLU A 57 36.54 13.66 -20.92
CA GLU A 57 36.24 14.16 -22.28
C GLU A 57 37.49 14.79 -22.92
N PHE A 58 37.79 14.39 -24.16
CA PHE A 58 38.82 14.99 -24.99
C PHE A 58 38.16 15.74 -26.14
N THR A 59 38.62 16.95 -26.40
CA THR A 59 38.09 17.82 -27.45
C THR A 59 39.18 18.14 -28.48
N ARG A 60 38.83 18.05 -29.76
CA ARG A 60 39.67 18.39 -30.90
C ARG A 60 38.96 19.31 -31.86
N THR A 61 39.75 20.16 -32.51
CA THR A 61 39.27 21.03 -33.58
C THR A 61 39.93 20.60 -34.87
N SER A 62 39.12 20.28 -35.86
CA SER A 62 39.56 19.95 -37.22
C SER A 62 39.98 21.23 -37.95
N ALA A 63 41.12 21.21 -38.64
CA ALA A 63 41.47 22.29 -39.57
C ALA A 63 40.68 22.18 -40.90
N LYS A 64 40.27 20.96 -41.27
CA LYS A 64 39.45 20.68 -42.45
C LYS A 64 37.97 20.80 -42.13
N ARG A 65 37.23 21.52 -42.97
CA ARG A 65 35.77 21.58 -42.91
C ARG A 65 35.15 20.49 -43.78
N TYR A 66 34.03 19.94 -43.32
CA TYR A 66 33.26 18.94 -44.03
C TYR A 66 31.85 19.46 -44.27
N GLU A 67 31.23 19.05 -45.37
CA GLU A 67 29.86 19.46 -45.71
C GLU A 67 28.85 18.81 -44.76
N ASN A 68 28.96 17.51 -44.51
CA ASN A 68 28.22 16.82 -43.46
C ASN A 68 29.17 16.08 -42.51
N PRO A 69 29.75 16.77 -41.50
CA PRO A 69 30.70 16.15 -40.58
C PRO A 69 30.15 14.92 -39.85
N PHE A 70 28.83 14.86 -39.64
CA PHE A 70 28.15 13.75 -38.97
C PHE A 70 28.08 12.48 -39.84
N ALA A 71 27.85 12.62 -41.15
CA ALA A 71 27.70 11.48 -42.05
C ALA A 71 29.02 11.09 -42.74
N ASP A 72 29.86 12.06 -43.06
CA ASP A 72 31.01 11.90 -43.96
C ASP A 72 32.29 11.46 -43.24
N VAL A 73 32.37 11.71 -41.93
CA VAL A 73 33.59 11.50 -41.15
C VAL A 73 33.28 10.66 -39.93
N GLN A 74 34.03 9.57 -39.77
CA GLN A 74 34.08 8.79 -38.55
C GLN A 74 35.44 8.96 -37.88
N VAL A 75 35.41 9.21 -36.58
CA VAL A 75 36.59 9.24 -35.72
C VAL A 75 36.37 8.23 -34.60
N ASP A 76 37.34 7.36 -34.38
CA ASP A 76 37.45 6.46 -33.23
C ASP A 76 38.70 6.82 -32.43
N VAL A 77 38.69 6.56 -31.13
CA VAL A 77 39.86 6.74 -30.26
C VAL A 77 40.18 5.43 -29.57
N VAL A 78 41.43 5.01 -29.71
CA VAL A 78 41.92 3.76 -29.15
C VAL A 78 42.61 4.05 -27.83
N PHE A 79 41.99 3.66 -26.73
CA PHE A 79 42.58 3.72 -25.39
C PHE A 79 43.26 2.39 -25.07
N ARG A 80 44.51 2.43 -24.60
CA ARG A 80 45.30 1.25 -24.24
C ARG A 80 45.82 1.34 -22.82
N ASN A 81 45.69 0.27 -22.05
CA ASN A 81 46.27 0.11 -20.71
C ASN A 81 46.85 -1.32 -20.63
N GLY A 82 48.18 -1.43 -20.69
CA GLY A 82 48.86 -2.72 -20.92
C GLY A 82 48.35 -3.38 -22.21
N ASP A 83 47.98 -4.66 -22.12
CA ASP A 83 47.45 -5.43 -23.25
C ASP A 83 45.96 -5.16 -23.54
N ARG A 84 45.26 -4.42 -22.68
CA ARG A 84 43.84 -4.11 -22.86
C ARG A 84 43.65 -2.89 -23.75
N LYS A 85 42.65 -2.98 -24.62
CA LYS A 85 42.31 -1.97 -25.62
C LYS A 85 40.80 -1.70 -25.62
N TRP A 86 40.43 -0.43 -25.69
CA TRP A 86 39.06 0.03 -25.93
C TRP A 86 39.05 0.89 -27.18
N ILE A 87 38.11 0.62 -28.09
CA ILE A 87 37.86 1.46 -29.28
C ILE A 87 36.60 2.24 -28.98
N VAL A 88 36.73 3.56 -28.86
CA VAL A 88 35.66 4.43 -28.41
C VAL A 88 35.29 5.38 -29.54
N PRO A 89 34.03 5.40 -30.02
CA PRO A 89 33.64 6.33 -31.06
C PRO A 89 33.64 7.76 -30.54
N ALA A 90 34.20 8.67 -31.33
CA ALA A 90 34.08 10.11 -31.12
C ALA A 90 32.84 10.66 -31.86
N PHE A 91 32.35 11.81 -31.40
CA PHE A 91 31.20 12.49 -32.00
C PHE A 91 31.53 13.91 -32.43
N TRP A 92 30.88 14.35 -33.50
CA TRP A 92 30.89 15.74 -33.93
C TRP A 92 30.05 16.61 -32.99
N ALA A 93 30.62 17.68 -32.46
CA ALA A 93 30.00 18.54 -31.45
C ALA A 93 29.55 19.90 -32.02
N GLY A 94 29.44 20.03 -33.34
CA GLY A 94 29.12 21.28 -34.03
C GLY A 94 30.35 22.02 -34.55
N GLY A 95 30.18 22.78 -35.63
CA GLY A 95 31.27 23.49 -36.30
C GLY A 95 32.40 22.55 -36.70
N ASP A 96 33.63 22.88 -36.29
CA ASP A 96 34.83 22.11 -36.60
C ASP A 96 35.28 21.21 -35.41
N ILE A 97 34.39 20.95 -34.44
CA ILE A 97 34.73 20.33 -33.14
C ILE A 97 34.34 18.85 -33.08
N TRP A 98 35.27 18.03 -32.58
CA TRP A 98 35.10 16.61 -32.28
C TRP A 98 35.37 16.32 -30.82
N ARG A 99 34.61 15.41 -30.22
CA ARG A 99 34.76 15.01 -28.82
C ARG A 99 34.74 13.50 -28.68
N VAL A 100 35.53 12.98 -27.74
CA VAL A 100 35.43 11.59 -27.28
C VAL A 100 35.29 11.56 -25.78
N ARG A 101 34.45 10.66 -25.27
CA ARG A 101 34.23 10.43 -23.84
C ARG A 101 34.68 9.03 -23.48
N PHE A 102 35.47 8.89 -22.42
CA PHE A 102 35.95 7.60 -21.94
C PHE A 102 35.85 7.54 -20.42
N ALA A 103 35.25 6.48 -19.90
CA ALA A 103 35.26 6.12 -18.49
C ALA A 103 36.24 4.94 -18.30
N PRO A 104 37.43 5.15 -17.72
CA PRO A 104 38.43 4.08 -17.63
C PRO A 104 38.00 3.03 -16.60
N PRO A 105 37.87 1.74 -16.98
CA PRO A 105 37.41 0.70 -16.05
C PRO A 105 38.51 0.22 -15.10
N LEU A 106 39.78 0.58 -15.33
CA LEU A 106 40.92 0.15 -14.53
C LEU A 106 41.80 1.35 -14.15
N PRO A 107 42.39 1.37 -12.95
CA PRO A 107 43.48 2.29 -12.61
C PRO A 107 44.75 2.00 -13.42
N GLY A 108 45.61 3.01 -13.59
CA GLY A 108 46.91 2.91 -14.26
C GLY A 108 47.10 3.94 -15.37
N ASP A 109 48.17 3.75 -16.15
CA ASP A 109 48.50 4.61 -17.28
C ASP A 109 47.82 4.14 -18.57
N TYR A 110 47.25 5.08 -19.29
CA TYR A 110 46.63 4.88 -20.57
C TYR A 110 47.33 5.71 -21.64
N ASN A 111 47.44 5.16 -22.84
CA ASN A 111 47.73 5.94 -24.05
C ASN A 111 46.48 5.95 -24.95
N CYS A 112 46.07 7.11 -25.43
CA CYS A 112 44.95 7.24 -26.35
C CYS A 112 45.39 7.72 -27.74
N GLU A 113 44.91 7.05 -28.79
CA GLU A 113 45.27 7.31 -30.19
C GLU A 113 44.01 7.62 -31.02
N PHE A 114 43.95 8.79 -31.65
CA PHE A 114 42.84 9.18 -32.52
C PHE A 114 43.00 8.55 -33.92
N LYS A 115 41.90 8.00 -34.46
CA LYS A 115 41.83 7.39 -35.79
C LYS A 115 40.68 7.98 -36.58
N CYS A 116 41.01 8.73 -37.63
CA CYS A 116 40.03 9.34 -38.52
C CYS A 116 39.91 8.53 -39.82
N SER A 117 38.67 8.34 -40.28
CA SER A 117 38.37 7.80 -41.62
C SER A 117 38.96 8.66 -42.75
N ASP A 118 39.10 9.97 -42.56
CA ASP A 118 39.92 10.83 -43.41
C ASP A 118 41.35 10.89 -42.86
N ALA A 119 42.22 10.01 -43.37
CA ALA A 119 43.62 9.91 -42.94
C ALA A 119 44.47 11.16 -43.24
N ALA A 120 43.97 12.07 -44.10
CA ALA A 120 44.62 13.35 -44.39
C ALA A 120 44.43 14.38 -43.27
N ASN A 121 43.38 14.24 -42.46
CA ASN A 121 43.11 15.13 -41.33
C ASN A 121 44.03 14.78 -40.14
N LYS A 122 45.16 15.49 -40.03
CA LYS A 122 46.19 15.22 -39.01
C LYS A 122 45.77 15.65 -37.61
N GLU A 123 44.81 16.56 -37.49
CA GLU A 123 44.27 17.03 -36.22
C GLU A 123 43.33 16.01 -35.55
N LEU A 124 42.86 15.01 -36.33
CA LEU A 124 41.99 13.94 -35.87
C LEU A 124 42.59 12.53 -36.07
N ASN A 125 43.84 12.42 -36.53
CA ASN A 125 44.45 11.13 -36.88
C ASN A 125 45.92 11.02 -36.44
N GLY A 126 46.25 9.92 -35.75
CA GLY A 126 47.63 9.60 -35.34
C GLY A 126 48.15 10.42 -34.16
N ILE A 127 47.26 11.05 -33.39
CA ILE A 127 47.62 11.83 -32.20
C ILE A 127 47.57 10.94 -30.98
N GLU A 128 48.67 10.90 -30.23
CA GLU A 128 48.77 10.19 -28.95
C GLU A 128 48.66 11.15 -27.75
N GLN A 129 47.93 10.76 -26.70
CA GLN A 129 47.94 11.48 -25.42
C GLN A 129 47.95 10.53 -24.21
N PRO A 130 48.77 10.83 -23.19
CA PRO A 130 48.77 10.07 -21.94
C PRO A 130 47.58 10.45 -21.04
N LEU A 131 47.02 9.45 -20.36
CA LEU A 131 45.97 9.57 -19.35
C LEU A 131 46.35 8.72 -18.11
N ARG A 132 46.44 9.35 -16.95
CA ARG A 132 46.63 8.68 -15.66
C ARG A 132 45.28 8.43 -14.99
N VAL A 133 45.06 7.21 -14.50
CA VAL A 133 43.81 6.81 -13.83
C VAL A 133 44.09 6.34 -12.41
N THR A 134 43.41 6.94 -11.43
CA THR A 134 43.45 6.50 -10.02
C THR A 134 42.19 5.72 -9.65
N PRO A 135 42.19 4.92 -8.56
CA PRO A 135 40.96 4.34 -8.04
C PRO A 135 39.91 5.42 -7.71
N TYR A 136 38.63 5.10 -7.85
CA TYR A 136 37.53 6.00 -7.51
C TYR A 136 37.39 6.16 -5.99
N THR A 137 37.27 7.40 -5.53
CA THR A 137 37.17 7.72 -4.09
C THR A 137 35.83 8.33 -3.67
N GLY A 138 34.93 8.59 -4.61
CA GLY A 138 33.63 9.20 -4.34
C GLY A 138 32.55 8.23 -3.82
N ASP A 139 31.37 8.79 -3.53
CA ASP A 139 30.24 8.06 -2.93
C ASP A 139 29.11 7.73 -3.91
N ASN A 140 29.18 8.15 -5.18
CA ASN A 140 28.19 7.74 -6.18
C ASN A 140 28.16 6.20 -6.30
N PRO A 141 27.04 5.52 -5.96
CA PRO A 141 26.98 4.07 -5.93
C PRO A 141 27.23 3.44 -7.30
N LEU A 142 26.79 4.10 -8.39
CA LEU A 142 26.95 3.58 -9.75
C LEU A 142 28.42 3.55 -10.20
N LEU A 143 29.24 4.48 -9.71
CA LEU A 143 30.66 4.56 -10.04
C LEU A 143 31.52 3.79 -9.05
N LYS A 144 31.11 3.77 -7.77
CA LYS A 144 31.76 3.01 -6.71
C LYS A 144 31.80 1.51 -7.00
N HIS A 145 30.69 0.97 -7.48
CA HIS A 145 30.56 -0.46 -7.79
C HIS A 145 30.85 -0.79 -9.27
N GLY A 146 30.93 0.24 -10.13
CA GLY A 146 31.13 0.13 -11.56
C GLY A 146 29.83 -0.15 -12.35
N PHE A 147 29.94 -0.14 -13.67
CA PHE A 147 28.78 -0.22 -14.57
C PHE A 147 28.04 -1.57 -14.44
N LEU A 148 26.74 -1.56 -14.76
CA LEU A 148 25.88 -2.73 -14.63
C LEU A 148 26.25 -3.83 -15.63
N ARG A 149 26.00 -5.08 -15.23
CA ARG A 149 26.06 -6.29 -16.07
C ARG A 149 24.95 -7.26 -15.68
N VAL A 150 24.72 -8.26 -16.53
CA VAL A 150 23.92 -9.43 -16.16
C VAL A 150 24.76 -10.33 -15.26
N SER A 151 24.12 -10.85 -14.20
CA SER A 151 24.73 -11.76 -13.24
C SER A 151 25.23 -13.06 -13.87
N VAL A 152 26.16 -13.74 -13.16
CA VAL A 152 26.73 -15.01 -13.64
C VAL A 152 25.67 -16.11 -13.79
N ASP A 153 24.65 -16.13 -12.93
CA ASP A 153 23.54 -17.07 -13.02
C ASP A 153 22.50 -16.72 -14.11
N GLN A 154 22.69 -15.58 -14.80
CA GLN A 154 21.80 -15.07 -15.84
C GLN A 154 20.36 -14.86 -15.36
N ARG A 155 20.14 -14.49 -14.09
CA ARG A 155 18.80 -14.27 -13.53
C ARG A 155 18.54 -12.85 -13.06
N HIS A 156 19.57 -12.05 -12.80
CA HIS A 156 19.43 -10.71 -12.24
C HIS A 156 20.51 -9.76 -12.75
N PHE A 157 20.52 -8.54 -12.21
CA PHE A 157 21.50 -7.50 -12.53
C PHE A 157 22.44 -7.27 -11.35
N GLU A 158 23.68 -6.95 -11.66
CA GLU A 158 24.70 -6.60 -10.68
C GLU A 158 25.63 -5.54 -11.24
N HIS A 159 26.31 -4.83 -10.36
CA HIS A 159 27.41 -3.94 -10.72
C HIS A 159 28.66 -4.75 -11.11
N ALA A 160 29.65 -4.07 -11.72
CA ALA A 160 30.88 -4.70 -12.18
C ALA A 160 31.65 -5.44 -11.08
N ASP A 161 31.52 -5.02 -9.82
CA ASP A 161 32.11 -5.67 -8.64
C ASP A 161 31.28 -6.83 -8.05
N GLY A 162 30.12 -7.14 -8.63
CA GLY A 162 29.19 -8.18 -8.15
C GLY A 162 28.14 -7.70 -7.15
N THR A 163 28.08 -6.40 -6.84
CA THR A 163 27.03 -5.84 -5.96
C THR A 163 25.66 -5.95 -6.64
N LEU A 164 24.67 -6.57 -5.99
CA LEU A 164 23.33 -6.76 -6.53
C LEU A 164 22.65 -5.43 -6.88
N PHE A 165 21.95 -5.41 -8.02
CA PHE A 165 21.18 -4.26 -8.48
C PHE A 165 19.71 -4.62 -8.66
N PHE A 166 18.85 -4.05 -7.80
CA PHE A 166 17.40 -4.21 -7.95
C PHE A 166 16.87 -3.21 -8.97
N TRP A 167 16.33 -3.68 -10.08
CA TRP A 167 15.70 -2.83 -11.10
C TRP A 167 14.27 -2.46 -10.68
N LEU A 168 14.10 -1.25 -10.16
CA LEU A 168 12.81 -0.58 -10.05
C LEU A 168 12.84 0.64 -10.97
N GLY A 169 12.26 0.49 -12.15
CA GLY A 169 12.27 1.49 -13.21
C GLY A 169 11.06 2.41 -13.16
N ASP A 170 11.22 3.65 -13.61
CA ASP A 170 10.10 4.54 -13.97
C ASP A 170 10.16 4.89 -15.47
N THR A 171 9.01 5.20 -16.05
CA THR A 171 8.84 5.28 -17.50
C THR A 171 8.60 6.72 -17.98
N TRP A 172 9.61 7.30 -18.61
CA TRP A 172 9.72 8.73 -18.94
C TRP A 172 9.85 8.93 -20.45
N TRP A 173 9.00 8.27 -21.24
CA TRP A 173 9.15 8.19 -22.69
C TRP A 173 9.43 9.53 -23.36
N LYS A 174 8.68 10.59 -23.04
CA LYS A 174 8.79 11.91 -23.68
C LYS A 174 9.52 12.98 -22.84
N CYS A 175 10.18 12.62 -21.73
CA CYS A 175 10.73 13.60 -20.79
C CYS A 175 12.04 14.31 -21.23
N LEU A 176 12.56 14.05 -22.43
CA LEU A 176 13.62 14.88 -23.01
C LEU A 176 13.08 16.13 -23.73
N CYS A 177 11.78 16.21 -24.05
CA CYS A 177 11.20 17.40 -24.67
C CYS A 177 11.04 18.57 -23.67
N LYS A 178 10.84 19.77 -24.19
CA LYS A 178 10.72 21.02 -23.41
C LYS A 178 9.50 21.09 -22.48
N ARG A 179 8.49 20.22 -22.68
CA ARG A 179 7.34 20.10 -21.76
C ARG A 179 7.79 19.66 -20.36
N MET A 180 8.85 18.85 -20.32
CA MET A 180 9.62 18.60 -19.11
C MET A 180 10.75 19.62 -19.01
N THR A 181 10.51 20.72 -18.31
CA THR A 181 11.53 21.75 -18.09
C THR A 181 12.74 21.18 -17.34
N TRP A 182 13.87 21.88 -17.38
CA TRP A 182 15.05 21.46 -16.64
C TRP A 182 14.78 21.31 -15.15
N GLU A 183 14.10 22.28 -14.54
CA GLU A 183 13.74 22.28 -13.13
C GLU A 183 12.74 21.16 -12.82
N GLY A 184 11.76 20.91 -13.70
CA GLY A 184 10.81 19.81 -13.56
C GLY A 184 11.47 18.44 -13.66
N PHE A 185 12.46 18.29 -14.55
CA PHE A 185 13.26 17.07 -14.65
C PHE A 185 14.04 16.80 -13.36
N GLN A 186 14.61 17.85 -12.75
CA GLN A 186 15.30 17.74 -11.46
C GLN A 186 14.34 17.38 -10.31
N GLU A 187 13.16 18.01 -10.28
CA GLU A 187 12.09 17.75 -9.31
C GLU A 187 11.65 16.27 -9.37
N LEU A 188 11.33 15.78 -10.58
CA LEU A 188 10.91 14.39 -10.78
C LEU A 188 12.04 13.40 -10.45
N THR A 189 13.29 13.72 -10.79
CA THR A 189 14.46 12.91 -10.43
C THR A 189 14.62 12.78 -8.91
N ALA A 190 14.48 13.90 -8.18
CA ALA A 190 14.55 13.91 -6.72
C ALA A 190 13.41 13.10 -6.09
N ASP A 191 12.19 13.21 -6.61
CA ASP A 191 11.03 12.40 -6.19
C ASP A 191 11.28 10.90 -6.36
N ARG A 192 11.75 10.47 -7.54
CA ARG A 192 12.02 9.05 -7.81
C ARG A 192 13.15 8.48 -6.99
N LYS A 193 14.21 9.26 -6.77
CA LYS A 193 15.26 8.91 -5.81
C LYS A 193 14.70 8.72 -4.39
N ALA A 194 13.88 9.64 -3.90
CA ALA A 194 13.28 9.54 -2.57
C ALA A 194 12.35 8.33 -2.41
N LYS A 195 11.64 7.97 -3.49
CA LYS A 195 10.78 6.78 -3.56
C LYS A 195 11.53 5.48 -3.82
N GLY A 196 12.85 5.51 -4.03
CA GLY A 196 13.70 4.32 -4.12
C GLY A 196 13.80 3.70 -5.51
N PHE A 197 13.42 4.42 -6.56
CA PHE A 197 13.67 4.01 -7.94
C PHE A 197 15.18 3.93 -8.22
N SER A 198 15.57 3.09 -9.16
CA SER A 198 16.97 2.89 -9.56
C SER A 198 17.21 3.09 -11.05
N VAL A 199 16.16 3.05 -11.88
CA VAL A 199 16.26 3.16 -13.34
C VAL A 199 15.22 4.15 -13.86
N VAL A 200 15.59 4.90 -14.90
CA VAL A 200 14.66 5.74 -15.68
C VAL A 200 14.72 5.30 -17.13
N GLN A 201 13.60 4.80 -17.66
CA GLN A 201 13.46 4.43 -19.07
C GLN A 201 13.07 5.66 -19.87
N ILE A 202 13.83 6.02 -20.89
CA ILE A 202 13.69 7.32 -21.55
C ILE A 202 14.12 7.25 -23.01
N VAL A 203 13.30 7.82 -23.90
CA VAL A 203 13.57 7.79 -25.34
C VAL A 203 14.52 8.92 -25.73
N CYS A 204 15.61 8.56 -26.42
CA CYS A 204 16.57 9.47 -27.02
C CYS A 204 16.66 9.21 -28.54
N GLY A 205 15.51 9.31 -29.20
CA GLY A 205 15.29 9.00 -30.61
C GLY A 205 13.85 9.38 -31.01
N PRO A 206 13.29 8.79 -32.08
CA PRO A 206 11.88 8.98 -32.42
C PRO A 206 10.97 8.50 -31.28
N TYR A 207 10.01 9.35 -30.87
CA TYR A 207 9.03 9.06 -29.82
C TYR A 207 7.84 8.23 -30.34
N PRO A 208 7.10 7.52 -29.47
CA PRO A 208 5.85 6.85 -29.82
C PRO A 208 4.68 7.81 -30.12
N ASP A 209 3.67 7.27 -30.82
CA ASP A 209 2.28 7.76 -30.98
C ASP A 209 2.05 9.03 -31.79
N GLU A 210 3.09 9.78 -32.13
CA GLU A 210 2.98 11.09 -32.79
C GLU A 210 3.97 11.23 -33.94
N GLY A 211 3.80 12.28 -34.74
CA GLY A 211 4.83 12.72 -35.67
C GLY A 211 6.10 13.07 -34.89
N TRP A 212 7.09 12.17 -34.90
CA TRP A 212 8.32 12.28 -34.12
C TRP A 212 9.22 13.47 -34.50
N PHE A 213 8.73 14.36 -35.38
CA PHE A 213 9.35 15.63 -35.75
C PHE A 213 8.49 16.86 -35.46
N ASP A 214 7.46 16.72 -34.62
CA ASP A 214 6.54 17.81 -34.32
C ASP A 214 7.17 18.81 -33.34
N PRO A 215 6.96 20.14 -33.52
CA PRO A 215 7.60 21.17 -32.69
C PRO A 215 7.45 21.05 -31.16
N PRO A 216 6.35 20.47 -30.61
CA PRO A 216 6.24 20.21 -29.17
C PRO A 216 7.24 19.17 -28.62
N LEU A 217 7.84 18.34 -29.48
CA LEU A 217 8.79 17.29 -29.11
C LEU A 217 10.24 17.80 -29.03
N ALA A 218 10.50 19.03 -29.49
CA ALA A 218 11.77 19.72 -29.33
C ALA A 218 12.14 19.89 -27.85
N ASN A 219 13.44 19.88 -27.55
CA ASN A 219 13.95 20.32 -26.25
C ASN A 219 14.52 21.74 -26.35
N GLU A 220 15.23 22.21 -25.33
CA GLU A 220 15.80 23.56 -25.31
C GLU A 220 16.84 23.81 -26.42
N GLY A 221 17.43 22.74 -26.97
CA GLY A 221 18.32 22.77 -28.13
C GLY A 221 17.63 22.62 -29.47
N GLY A 222 16.30 22.50 -29.52
CA GLY A 222 15.51 22.30 -30.75
C GLY A 222 15.17 20.83 -31.02
N MET A 223 15.13 20.43 -32.28
CA MET A 223 14.90 19.03 -32.71
C MET A 223 16.21 18.25 -32.73
N PRO A 224 16.20 16.91 -32.55
CA PRO A 224 17.42 16.09 -32.54
C PRO A 224 18.18 16.07 -33.87
N TYR A 225 17.47 16.29 -34.98
CA TYR A 225 18.02 16.37 -36.32
C TYR A 225 17.50 17.62 -37.02
N THR A 226 18.12 18.03 -38.13
CA THR A 226 17.64 19.15 -38.95
C THR A 226 16.49 18.76 -39.87
N GLY A 227 16.27 17.46 -40.10
CA GLY A 227 15.18 16.92 -40.91
C GLY A 227 14.76 15.51 -40.50
N ARG A 228 13.57 15.10 -40.96
CA ARG A 228 12.98 13.76 -40.76
C ARG A 228 13.79 12.65 -41.40
N ASP A 229 14.72 12.97 -42.30
CA ASP A 229 15.54 11.99 -42.98
C ASP A 229 16.75 11.54 -42.13
N TYR A 230 16.96 12.08 -40.92
CA TYR A 230 18.14 11.79 -40.07
C TYR A 230 19.48 12.10 -40.78
N GLY A 231 19.47 13.07 -41.71
CA GLY A 231 20.63 13.41 -42.54
C GLY A 231 21.73 14.14 -41.77
N LEU A 232 21.37 15.10 -40.92
CA LEU A 232 22.29 15.91 -40.12
C LEU A 232 21.78 16.05 -38.68
N VAL A 233 22.63 15.68 -37.73
CA VAL A 233 22.34 15.76 -36.28
C VAL A 233 22.38 17.22 -35.81
N ASN A 234 21.58 17.56 -34.80
CA ASN A 234 21.66 18.84 -34.11
C ASN A 234 22.37 18.66 -32.75
N PRO A 235 23.66 19.06 -32.60
CA PRO A 235 24.39 18.88 -31.35
C PRO A 235 23.75 19.54 -30.13
N ALA A 236 23.06 20.68 -30.31
CA ALA A 236 22.44 21.42 -29.20
C ALA A 236 21.34 20.62 -28.49
N TYR A 237 20.56 19.81 -29.23
CA TYR A 237 19.56 18.91 -28.63
C TYR A 237 20.23 17.91 -27.69
N PHE A 238 21.33 17.31 -28.15
CA PHE A 238 22.03 16.30 -27.37
C PHE A 238 22.83 16.91 -26.23
N ASP A 239 23.31 18.14 -26.33
CA ASP A 239 23.93 18.85 -25.20
C ASP A 239 22.90 19.11 -24.07
N ALA A 240 21.64 19.40 -24.42
CA ALA A 240 20.56 19.49 -23.45
C ALA A 240 20.17 18.12 -22.85
N ALA A 241 20.27 17.02 -23.63
CA ALA A 241 20.08 15.66 -23.13
C ALA A 241 21.24 15.19 -22.24
N ASP A 242 22.50 15.53 -22.58
CA ASP A 242 23.69 15.25 -21.77
C ASP A 242 23.54 15.77 -20.35
N ARG A 243 23.02 17.00 -20.20
CA ARG A 243 22.75 17.61 -18.90
C ARG A 243 21.77 16.77 -18.06
N ARG A 244 20.71 16.25 -18.69
CA ARG A 244 19.69 15.41 -18.04
C ARG A 244 20.23 14.05 -17.63
N PHE A 245 20.92 13.35 -18.53
CA PHE A 245 21.49 12.04 -18.21
C PHE A 245 22.57 12.12 -17.13
N ARG A 246 23.46 13.14 -17.20
CA ARG A 246 24.46 13.38 -16.15
C ARG A 246 23.80 13.54 -14.78
N TYR A 247 22.70 14.29 -14.71
CA TYR A 247 21.99 14.54 -13.46
C TYR A 247 21.29 13.29 -12.89
N LEU A 248 20.75 12.41 -13.75
CA LEU A 248 20.25 11.10 -13.30
C LEU A 248 21.39 10.29 -12.66
N ILE A 249 22.54 10.19 -13.34
CA ILE A 249 23.69 9.43 -12.88
C ILE A 249 24.25 9.99 -11.57
N GLU A 250 24.45 11.31 -11.48
CA GLU A 250 24.86 12.01 -10.25
C GLU A 250 23.87 11.79 -9.10
N SER A 251 22.59 11.62 -9.43
CA SER A 251 21.54 11.31 -8.46
C SER A 251 21.52 9.83 -8.04
N GLY A 252 22.25 8.95 -8.73
CA GLY A 252 22.28 7.50 -8.48
C GLY A 252 21.19 6.72 -9.24
N LEU A 253 20.60 7.30 -10.28
CA LEU A 253 19.64 6.65 -11.16
C LEU A 253 20.30 6.29 -12.50
N VAL A 254 20.08 5.07 -12.96
CA VAL A 254 20.58 4.56 -14.24
C VAL A 254 19.65 4.99 -15.37
N PRO A 255 20.12 5.72 -16.40
CA PRO A 255 19.35 5.94 -17.62
C PRO A 255 19.28 4.64 -18.45
N ALA A 256 18.07 4.12 -18.67
CA ALA A 256 17.79 3.09 -19.66
C ALA A 256 17.35 3.78 -20.97
N ILE A 257 18.31 3.99 -21.87
CA ILE A 257 18.14 4.82 -23.07
C ILE A 257 17.51 3.98 -24.18
N VAL A 258 16.33 4.41 -24.64
CA VAL A 258 15.65 3.87 -25.81
C VAL A 258 16.09 4.64 -27.04
N GLY A 259 16.78 3.98 -27.99
CA GLY A 259 17.29 4.67 -29.18
C GLY A 259 16.24 4.92 -30.28
N SER A 260 15.09 4.22 -30.25
CA SER A 260 14.01 4.47 -31.21
C SER A 260 12.70 3.80 -30.80
N TRP A 261 11.57 4.24 -31.34
CA TRP A 261 10.30 3.49 -31.26
C TRP A 261 10.03 2.74 -32.57
N GLY A 262 9.43 1.55 -32.49
CA GLY A 262 9.30 0.62 -33.61
C GLY A 262 7.89 0.07 -33.88
N ARG A 263 6.85 0.62 -33.22
CA ARG A 263 5.44 0.23 -33.44
C ARG A 263 4.99 0.54 -34.88
N SER A 264 3.98 -0.19 -35.37
CA SER A 264 3.43 -0.08 -36.73
C SER A 264 2.86 1.29 -37.11
N ASP A 265 2.59 2.17 -36.16
CA ASP A 265 2.15 3.56 -36.37
C ASP A 265 3.26 4.60 -36.10
N CYS A 266 4.45 4.15 -35.68
CA CYS A 266 5.66 4.94 -35.54
C CYS A 266 6.84 4.20 -36.20
N ILE A 267 6.74 4.00 -37.53
CA ILE A 267 7.63 3.11 -38.26
C ILE A 267 8.99 3.75 -38.58
N SER A 268 9.76 4.06 -37.53
CA SER A 268 11.11 4.61 -37.62
C SER A 268 12.02 3.81 -38.56
N MET A 269 11.94 2.47 -38.53
CA MET A 269 12.75 1.61 -39.39
C MET A 269 12.46 1.80 -40.89
N GLN A 270 11.19 1.98 -41.27
CA GLN A 270 10.81 2.19 -42.67
C GLN A 270 11.14 3.62 -43.12
N GLU A 271 10.95 4.62 -42.26
CA GLU A 271 11.17 6.02 -42.61
C GLU A 271 12.65 6.42 -42.60
N ILE A 272 13.41 5.94 -41.61
CA ILE A 272 14.81 6.31 -41.38
C ILE A 272 15.77 5.34 -42.07
N GLY A 273 15.46 4.04 -42.02
CA GLY A 273 16.30 2.96 -42.53
C GLY A 273 17.46 2.55 -41.61
N ALA A 274 17.86 1.28 -41.71
CA ALA A 274 18.88 0.67 -40.86
C ALA A 274 20.23 1.43 -40.86
N ALA A 275 20.70 1.90 -42.03
CA ALA A 275 21.96 2.61 -42.15
C ALA A 275 22.00 3.92 -41.32
N LYS A 276 20.90 4.67 -41.31
CA LYS A 276 20.81 5.94 -40.58
C LYS A 276 20.56 5.70 -39.08
N LEU A 277 19.79 4.68 -38.73
CA LEU A 277 19.64 4.24 -37.34
C LEU A 277 20.96 3.75 -36.74
N LYS A 278 21.82 3.06 -37.51
CA LYS A 278 23.20 2.75 -37.10
C LYS A 278 24.01 4.02 -36.82
N ARG A 279 23.91 5.05 -37.67
CA ARG A 279 24.58 6.34 -37.40
C ARG A 279 24.04 7.02 -36.14
N HIS A 280 22.73 7.00 -35.93
CA HIS A 280 22.11 7.50 -34.71
C HIS A 280 22.65 6.77 -33.47
N TRP A 281 22.66 5.44 -33.48
CA TRP A 281 23.22 4.63 -32.39
C TRP A 281 24.72 4.89 -32.17
N ARG A 282 25.51 5.06 -33.23
CA ARG A 282 26.92 5.45 -33.10
C ARG A 282 27.07 6.77 -32.35
N TYR A 283 26.20 7.74 -32.63
CA TYR A 283 26.21 9.03 -31.95
C TYR A 283 25.80 8.92 -30.48
N LEU A 284 24.77 8.12 -30.16
CA LEU A 284 24.37 7.85 -28.78
C LEU A 284 25.48 7.15 -27.99
N VAL A 285 26.10 6.11 -28.56
CA VAL A 285 27.22 5.39 -27.93
C VAL A 285 28.41 6.32 -27.69
N ALA A 286 28.78 7.14 -28.69
CA ALA A 286 29.87 8.11 -28.55
C ALA A 286 29.62 9.14 -27.43
N ARG A 287 28.36 9.51 -27.19
CA ARG A 287 27.99 10.47 -26.14
C ARG A 287 27.79 9.86 -24.76
N TYR A 288 27.25 8.65 -24.68
CA TYR A 288 26.67 8.12 -23.43
C TYR A 288 27.26 6.78 -22.96
N SER A 289 28.06 6.07 -23.76
CA SER A 289 28.67 4.80 -23.31
C SER A 289 29.71 5.00 -22.20
N ALA A 290 30.33 6.17 -22.07
CA ALA A 290 31.21 6.48 -20.95
C ALA A 290 30.41 6.86 -19.68
N SER A 291 29.35 6.11 -19.35
CA SER A 291 28.44 6.35 -18.23
C SER A 291 27.66 5.06 -17.89
N PRO A 292 27.19 4.88 -16.64
CA PRO A 292 26.42 3.69 -16.25
C PRO A 292 25.00 3.74 -16.85
N VAL A 293 24.86 3.30 -18.09
CA VAL A 293 23.59 3.27 -18.84
C VAL A 293 23.16 1.85 -19.15
N VAL A 294 21.90 1.69 -19.55
CA VAL A 294 21.36 0.47 -20.16
C VAL A 294 20.80 0.81 -21.53
N TRP A 295 21.00 -0.06 -22.51
CA TRP A 295 20.49 0.13 -23.85
C TRP A 295 19.16 -0.61 -24.05
N ILE A 296 18.15 0.13 -24.50
CA ILE A 296 16.93 -0.43 -25.08
C ILE A 296 16.99 -0.12 -26.57
N LEU A 297 17.21 -1.15 -27.40
CA LEU A 297 17.40 -1.00 -28.83
C LEU A 297 16.25 -0.23 -29.49
N ALA A 298 15.03 -0.63 -29.16
CA ALA A 298 13.83 0.07 -29.57
C ALA A 298 12.59 -0.34 -28.73
N GLY A 299 11.58 0.54 -28.73
CA GLY A 299 10.28 0.37 -28.11
C GLY A 299 9.24 -0.31 -29.01
N GLU A 300 8.54 -1.32 -28.49
CA GLU A 300 7.39 -2.00 -29.14
C GLU A 300 7.65 -2.50 -30.57
N ILE A 301 8.87 -2.99 -30.79
CA ILE A 301 9.24 -3.59 -32.07
C ILE A 301 8.50 -4.91 -32.34
N PRO A 302 8.30 -5.27 -33.62
CA PRO A 302 7.88 -6.61 -34.02
C PRO A 302 8.84 -7.71 -33.52
N ASP A 303 8.37 -8.96 -33.49
CA ASP A 303 9.15 -10.09 -32.96
C ASP A 303 10.34 -10.53 -33.85
N ASP A 304 10.62 -9.86 -34.96
CA ASP A 304 11.61 -10.24 -35.97
C ASP A 304 13.07 -10.25 -35.44
N ILE A 305 13.42 -9.32 -34.54
CA ILE A 305 14.75 -9.31 -33.87
C ILE A 305 15.02 -10.60 -33.11
N LYS A 306 13.99 -11.21 -32.52
CA LYS A 306 14.15 -12.38 -31.63
C LYS A 306 14.71 -13.59 -32.35
N TRP A 307 14.64 -13.57 -33.69
CA TRP A 307 15.18 -14.60 -34.57
C TRP A 307 16.55 -14.24 -35.14
N GLY A 308 17.15 -13.11 -34.74
CA GLY A 308 18.44 -12.66 -35.29
C GLY A 308 18.34 -12.20 -36.75
N HIS A 309 17.15 -11.95 -37.28
CA HIS A 309 16.93 -11.59 -38.67
C HIS A 309 16.31 -10.20 -38.80
N GLY A 310 16.37 -9.62 -40.00
CA GLY A 310 15.78 -8.32 -40.29
C GLY A 310 16.66 -7.11 -39.92
N PRO A 311 16.18 -5.91 -40.28
CA PRO A 311 16.97 -4.69 -40.23
C PRO A 311 17.28 -4.24 -38.79
N TRP A 312 16.41 -4.56 -37.83
CA TRP A 312 16.68 -4.25 -36.44
C TRP A 312 17.75 -5.16 -35.82
N ALA A 313 17.82 -6.44 -36.20
CA ALA A 313 18.93 -7.32 -35.80
C ALA A 313 20.27 -6.82 -36.37
N GLU A 314 20.26 -6.24 -37.57
CA GLU A 314 21.43 -5.58 -38.16
C GLU A 314 21.91 -4.37 -37.33
N VAL A 315 20.97 -3.55 -36.84
CA VAL A 315 21.28 -2.42 -35.94
C VAL A 315 21.79 -2.92 -34.59
N ALA A 316 21.19 -3.98 -34.03
CA ALA A 316 21.60 -4.57 -32.76
C ALA A 316 23.04 -5.11 -32.81
N ARG A 317 23.40 -5.87 -33.85
CA ARG A 317 24.78 -6.34 -34.07
C ARG A 317 25.76 -5.18 -34.15
N TYR A 318 25.37 -4.13 -34.88
CA TYR A 318 26.21 -2.95 -35.01
C TYR A 318 26.40 -2.25 -33.66
N LEU A 319 25.32 -2.00 -32.89
CA LEU A 319 25.38 -1.43 -31.55
C LEU A 319 26.34 -2.22 -30.64
N ARG A 320 26.24 -3.56 -30.64
CA ARG A 320 27.16 -4.43 -29.91
C ARG A 320 28.62 -4.28 -30.33
N SER A 321 28.86 -4.12 -31.63
CA SER A 321 30.23 -3.99 -32.16
C SER A 321 30.92 -2.68 -31.79
N ILE A 322 30.16 -1.65 -31.43
CA ILE A 322 30.69 -0.30 -31.17
C ILE A 322 30.64 0.13 -29.70
N ASP A 323 29.92 -0.58 -28.83
CA ASP A 323 29.86 -0.25 -27.39
C ASP A 323 31.12 -0.78 -26.67
N PRO A 324 32.05 0.09 -26.23
CA PRO A 324 33.32 -0.34 -25.66
C PRO A 324 33.18 -1.00 -24.28
N TYR A 325 32.02 -0.90 -23.63
CA TYR A 325 31.80 -1.42 -22.28
C TYR A 325 30.86 -2.62 -22.22
N ARG A 326 30.20 -2.97 -23.33
CA ARG A 326 29.19 -4.04 -23.40
C ARG A 326 28.11 -3.86 -22.32
N HIS A 327 27.48 -2.68 -22.29
CA HIS A 327 26.35 -2.42 -21.39
C HIS A 327 25.22 -3.43 -21.64
N PRO A 328 24.38 -3.68 -20.62
CA PRO A 328 23.19 -4.49 -20.80
C PRO A 328 22.34 -3.96 -21.96
N LEU A 329 22.00 -4.83 -22.91
CA LEU A 329 21.16 -4.51 -24.06
C LEU A 329 19.88 -5.34 -24.03
N THR A 330 18.76 -4.69 -24.27
CA THR A 330 17.47 -5.36 -24.49
C THR A 330 16.71 -4.72 -25.64
N CYS A 331 15.52 -5.24 -25.92
CA CYS A 331 14.49 -4.58 -26.72
C CYS A 331 13.16 -4.69 -25.99
N HIS A 332 12.34 -3.64 -26.09
CA HIS A 332 11.01 -3.63 -25.49
C HIS A 332 10.02 -4.21 -26.51
N THR A 333 9.38 -5.34 -26.19
CA THR A 333 8.51 -6.07 -27.13
C THR A 333 7.10 -6.21 -26.56
N GLY A 334 6.07 -5.91 -27.37
CA GLY A 334 4.68 -5.82 -26.89
C GLY A 334 4.02 -7.15 -26.52
N LYS A 335 4.57 -8.31 -26.92
CA LYS A 335 4.00 -9.65 -26.64
C LYS A 335 5.02 -10.76 -26.33
N GLY A 336 6.29 -10.38 -26.09
CA GLY A 336 7.38 -11.20 -25.52
C GLY A 336 7.33 -12.74 -25.63
N ARG A 337 7.99 -13.38 -26.60
CA ARG A 337 8.76 -14.63 -26.37
C ARG A 337 10.00 -14.68 -27.25
N ARG A 338 11.21 -14.85 -26.70
CA ARG A 338 12.39 -15.25 -27.50
C ARG A 338 12.15 -16.67 -28.05
N GLY A 339 12.57 -16.92 -29.29
CA GLY A 339 12.60 -18.27 -29.84
C GLY A 339 13.53 -19.20 -29.05
N ALA A 340 13.30 -20.51 -29.09
CA ALA A 340 14.28 -21.49 -28.60
C ALA A 340 15.60 -21.32 -29.39
N ALA A 341 16.73 -21.40 -28.68
CA ALA A 341 18.07 -20.98 -29.12
C ALA A 341 18.47 -21.23 -30.60
N GLY A 342 19.22 -20.27 -31.14
CA GLY A 342 20.13 -20.34 -32.29
C GLY A 342 21.36 -19.43 -32.04
N ASP A 343 22.36 -19.43 -32.93
CA ASP A 343 23.73 -18.89 -32.68
C ASP A 343 23.85 -17.35 -32.49
N ASP A 344 22.78 -16.57 -32.62
CA ASP A 344 22.82 -15.09 -32.73
C ASP A 344 21.96 -14.40 -31.64
N VAL A 345 22.16 -14.72 -30.34
CA VAL A 345 21.47 -14.00 -29.24
C VAL A 345 22.05 -12.59 -29.09
N LEU A 346 21.29 -11.56 -29.48
CA LEU A 346 21.77 -10.16 -29.54
C LEU A 346 21.48 -9.35 -28.25
N ILE A 347 20.53 -9.77 -27.43
CA ILE A 347 20.12 -9.13 -26.17
C ILE A 347 20.70 -9.86 -24.95
N ASP A 348 20.91 -9.16 -23.82
CA ASP A 348 21.38 -9.75 -22.56
C ASP A 348 20.23 -10.13 -21.60
N PHE A 349 19.07 -9.50 -21.75
CA PHE A 349 17.89 -9.76 -20.92
C PHE A 349 16.60 -9.50 -21.69
N GLU A 350 15.53 -10.17 -21.29
CA GLU A 350 14.20 -9.97 -21.89
C GLU A 350 13.45 -8.87 -21.16
N MET A 351 12.87 -7.95 -21.93
CA MET A 351 11.96 -6.93 -21.43
C MET A 351 10.56 -7.19 -22.00
N VAL A 352 9.65 -7.55 -21.11
CA VAL A 352 8.25 -7.89 -21.42
C VAL A 352 7.40 -6.62 -21.33
N GLY A 353 6.71 -6.30 -22.43
CA GLY A 353 5.56 -5.39 -22.44
C GLY A 353 4.26 -6.16 -22.18
N GLY A 354 3.32 -5.51 -21.50
CA GLY A 354 2.01 -6.04 -21.16
C GLY A 354 0.89 -5.07 -21.52
N ASN A 355 -0.35 -5.53 -21.41
CA ASN A 355 -1.52 -4.72 -21.73
C ASN A 355 -1.69 -3.55 -20.72
N HIS A 356 -2.28 -2.45 -21.19
CA HIS A 356 -2.63 -1.29 -20.36
C HIS A 356 -4.04 -1.38 -19.76
N ASP A 357 -4.89 -2.31 -20.22
CA ASP A 357 -6.16 -2.66 -19.58
C ASP A 357 -5.93 -3.33 -18.22
N GLU A 358 -6.48 -2.75 -17.16
CA GLU A 358 -6.28 -3.25 -15.80
C GLU A 358 -6.81 -4.67 -15.59
N ASN A 359 -7.93 -5.04 -16.24
CA ASN A 359 -8.50 -6.37 -16.14
C ASN A 359 -7.60 -7.40 -16.81
N VAL A 360 -6.98 -7.03 -17.93
CA VAL A 360 -6.04 -7.92 -18.64
C VAL A 360 -4.72 -8.04 -17.87
N ALA A 361 -4.19 -6.93 -17.37
CA ALA A 361 -2.95 -6.90 -16.60
C ALA A 361 -3.02 -7.79 -15.35
N VAL A 362 -4.19 -7.85 -14.70
CA VAL A 362 -4.37 -8.64 -13.48
C VAL A 362 -4.89 -10.07 -13.69
N THR A 363 -5.28 -10.43 -14.92
CA THR A 363 -5.75 -11.79 -15.28
C THR A 363 -4.63 -12.73 -15.74
N GLY A 364 -3.41 -12.21 -15.90
CA GLY A 364 -2.20 -13.04 -15.98
C GLY A 364 -1.63 -13.26 -17.37
N GLU A 365 -2.04 -12.51 -18.40
CA GLU A 365 -1.40 -12.57 -19.74
C GLU A 365 0.09 -12.24 -19.65
N THR A 366 0.43 -11.06 -19.10
CA THR A 366 1.83 -10.63 -18.87
C THR A 366 2.56 -11.61 -17.96
N LEU A 367 1.87 -12.18 -16.96
CA LEU A 367 2.45 -13.19 -16.08
C LEU A 367 2.82 -14.47 -16.84
N SER A 368 1.94 -14.95 -17.74
CA SER A 368 2.20 -16.12 -18.59
C SER A 368 3.38 -15.89 -19.52
N ILE A 369 3.51 -14.67 -20.05
CA ILE A 369 4.68 -14.27 -20.85
C ILE A 369 5.95 -14.31 -20.00
N LEU A 370 5.93 -13.69 -18.81
CA LEU A 370 7.05 -13.65 -17.86
C LEU A 370 7.52 -15.08 -17.51
N THR A 371 6.60 -15.95 -17.10
CA THR A 371 6.94 -17.32 -16.69
C THR A 371 7.48 -18.14 -17.86
N SER A 372 6.86 -18.02 -19.05
CA SER A 372 7.33 -18.68 -20.27
C SER A 372 8.74 -18.22 -20.65
N ALA A 373 9.01 -16.91 -20.62
CA ALA A 373 10.33 -16.34 -20.94
C ALA A 373 11.42 -16.86 -19.98
N ARG A 374 11.09 -17.00 -18.69
CA ARG A 374 12.02 -17.48 -17.66
C ARG A 374 12.43 -18.95 -17.85
N GLU A 375 11.60 -19.75 -18.53
CA GLU A 375 11.85 -21.16 -18.84
C GLU A 375 12.74 -21.37 -20.07
N VAL A 376 12.85 -20.37 -20.96
CA VAL A 376 13.66 -20.48 -22.20
C VAL A 376 15.15 -20.67 -21.87
N LYS A 377 15.84 -21.52 -22.64
CA LYS A 377 17.28 -21.79 -22.53
C LYS A 377 18.07 -21.20 -23.71
N PRO A 378 19.29 -20.66 -23.48
CA PRO A 378 19.93 -20.44 -22.17
C PRO A 378 19.17 -19.40 -21.32
N PRO A 379 19.22 -19.48 -19.97
CA PRO A 379 18.49 -18.56 -19.11
C PRO A 379 18.97 -17.11 -19.30
N MET A 380 18.05 -16.17 -19.15
CA MET A 380 18.34 -14.73 -19.11
C MET A 380 17.45 -14.07 -18.04
N PRO A 381 17.81 -12.88 -17.52
CA PRO A 381 16.93 -12.10 -16.68
C PRO A 381 15.67 -11.71 -17.48
N VAL A 382 14.51 -11.73 -16.83
CA VAL A 382 13.24 -11.31 -17.44
C VAL A 382 12.67 -10.16 -16.61
N LEU A 383 12.51 -9.02 -17.25
CA LEU A 383 12.04 -7.77 -16.67
C LEU A 383 10.66 -7.46 -17.23
N VAL A 384 9.72 -7.02 -16.39
CA VAL A 384 8.47 -6.42 -16.89
C VAL A 384 8.70 -4.91 -17.05
N GLY A 385 8.77 -4.45 -18.30
CA GLY A 385 9.21 -3.10 -18.68
C GLY A 385 8.09 -2.08 -18.90
N GLU A 386 6.87 -2.53 -19.18
CA GLU A 386 5.71 -1.66 -19.43
C GLU A 386 4.43 -2.48 -19.24
N THR A 387 3.60 -2.15 -18.25
CA THR A 387 2.28 -2.77 -18.07
C THR A 387 1.40 -1.86 -17.23
N CYS A 388 0.19 -1.57 -17.70
CA CYS A 388 -0.88 -0.88 -16.97
C CYS A 388 -0.39 0.31 -16.14
N TYR A 389 -0.10 1.45 -16.76
CA TYR A 389 0.36 2.65 -16.04
C TYR A 389 -0.68 3.23 -15.08
N GLU A 390 -0.22 3.80 -13.96
CA GLU A 390 -1.09 4.39 -12.95
C GLU A 390 -1.84 5.61 -13.49
N GLY A 391 -3.17 5.58 -13.41
CA GLY A 391 -4.07 6.64 -13.86
C GLY A 391 -4.20 6.75 -15.38
N HIS A 392 -3.52 5.91 -16.16
CA HIS A 392 -3.60 5.96 -17.62
C HIS A 392 -4.99 5.52 -18.09
N MET A 393 -5.62 6.35 -18.93
CA MET A 393 -7.03 6.18 -19.33
C MET A 393 -7.97 6.02 -18.12
N GLN A 394 -7.64 6.65 -16.99
CA GLN A 394 -8.36 6.58 -15.71
C GLN A 394 -8.48 5.16 -15.14
N GLN A 395 -7.47 4.32 -15.34
CA GLN A 395 -7.38 2.95 -14.83
C GLN A 395 -6.05 2.69 -14.10
N GLY A 396 -5.91 1.49 -13.54
CA GLY A 396 -4.60 1.00 -13.10
C GLY A 396 -4.04 1.70 -11.87
N PHE A 397 -4.89 2.23 -10.99
CA PHE A 397 -4.47 2.99 -9.80
C PHE A 397 -3.64 2.13 -8.81
N GLY A 398 -3.16 2.75 -7.73
CA GLY A 398 -2.17 2.16 -6.84
C GLY A 398 -2.44 0.72 -6.34
N ASP A 399 -3.69 0.25 -6.23
CA ASP A 399 -3.97 -1.16 -5.93
C ASP A 399 -3.59 -2.12 -7.06
N VAL A 400 -3.88 -1.77 -8.31
CA VAL A 400 -3.41 -2.52 -9.49
C VAL A 400 -1.88 -2.52 -9.55
N GLN A 401 -1.24 -1.36 -9.31
CA GLN A 401 0.23 -1.25 -9.30
C GLN A 401 0.88 -2.19 -8.28
N ARG A 402 0.37 -2.23 -7.04
CA ARG A 402 0.86 -3.16 -6.02
C ARG A 402 0.65 -4.61 -6.45
N ARG A 403 -0.53 -4.93 -7.00
CA ARG A 403 -0.86 -6.28 -7.44
C ARG A 403 0.08 -6.79 -8.50
N ILE A 404 0.30 -6.02 -9.56
CA ILE A 404 1.19 -6.45 -10.66
C ILE A 404 2.64 -6.53 -10.19
N PHE A 405 3.11 -5.59 -9.36
CA PHE A 405 4.46 -5.63 -8.79
C PHE A 405 4.71 -6.92 -8.00
N TRP A 406 3.87 -7.22 -7.01
CA TRP A 406 4.06 -8.42 -6.18
C TRP A 406 3.83 -9.70 -6.97
N MET A 407 2.83 -9.73 -7.86
CA MET A 407 2.58 -10.87 -8.74
C MET A 407 3.81 -11.20 -9.58
N TYR A 408 4.43 -10.23 -10.24
CA TYR A 408 5.61 -10.47 -11.09
C TYR A 408 6.87 -10.80 -10.29
N MET A 409 7.14 -10.08 -9.20
CA MET A 409 8.31 -10.36 -8.35
C MET A 409 8.22 -11.75 -7.72
N MET A 410 7.06 -12.18 -7.23
CA MET A 410 6.85 -13.54 -6.70
C MET A 410 6.83 -14.61 -7.79
N SER A 411 6.81 -14.22 -9.07
CA SER A 411 6.85 -15.13 -10.21
C SER A 411 8.23 -15.14 -10.89
N GLY A 412 9.23 -14.51 -10.27
CA GLY A 412 10.63 -14.61 -10.68
C GLY A 412 11.10 -13.54 -11.66
N ALA A 413 10.42 -12.39 -11.71
CA ALA A 413 10.91 -11.23 -12.45
C ALA A 413 12.24 -10.73 -11.84
N ALA A 414 13.19 -10.34 -12.71
CA ALA A 414 14.46 -9.75 -12.33
C ALA A 414 14.34 -8.27 -11.87
N GLY A 415 13.16 -7.69 -12.06
CA GLY A 415 12.80 -6.33 -11.68
C GLY A 415 11.44 -5.94 -12.23
N HIS A 416 11.06 -4.68 -12.05
CA HIS A 416 9.80 -4.14 -12.55
C HIS A 416 9.95 -2.66 -12.92
N ALA A 417 9.27 -2.24 -13.99
CA ALA A 417 9.14 -0.83 -14.35
C ALA A 417 7.70 -0.36 -14.12
N TYR A 418 7.59 0.74 -13.37
CA TYR A 418 6.38 1.51 -13.16
C TYR A 418 6.21 2.55 -14.27
N GLY A 419 4.99 3.03 -14.45
CA GLY A 419 4.75 4.27 -15.19
C GLY A 419 3.42 4.89 -14.77
N ALA A 420 3.24 6.16 -15.11
CA ALA A 420 2.10 6.97 -14.70
C ALA A 420 1.64 7.87 -15.83
N ALA A 421 0.32 8.07 -15.94
CA ALA A 421 -0.24 9.16 -16.74
C ALA A 421 0.41 10.50 -16.35
N GLY A 422 0.55 11.39 -17.31
CA GLY A 422 1.29 12.64 -17.19
C GLY A 422 2.80 12.48 -17.32
N ILE A 423 3.42 11.46 -16.71
CA ILE A 423 4.89 11.32 -16.72
C ILE A 423 5.38 10.74 -18.04
N TRP A 424 4.87 9.57 -18.45
CA TRP A 424 5.40 8.89 -19.64
C TRP A 424 5.25 9.76 -20.90
N HIS A 425 4.14 10.50 -21.00
CA HIS A 425 3.84 11.41 -22.09
C HIS A 425 4.22 12.86 -21.80
N ALA A 426 4.84 13.20 -20.67
CA ALA A 426 5.22 14.57 -20.27
C ALA A 426 4.08 15.62 -20.46
N GLY A 427 2.87 15.31 -20.01
CA GLY A 427 1.69 16.19 -20.11
C GLY A 427 1.82 17.43 -19.23
N VAL A 428 1.28 18.55 -19.68
CA VAL A 428 1.24 19.83 -18.94
C VAL A 428 -0.13 20.48 -19.12
N GLU A 429 -0.43 21.53 -18.33
CA GLU A 429 -1.72 22.22 -18.42
C GLU A 429 -2.02 22.67 -19.86
N GLY A 430 -3.16 22.27 -20.40
CA GLY A 430 -3.61 22.60 -21.76
C GLY A 430 -2.89 21.85 -22.90
N ASP A 431 -1.90 21.00 -22.60
CA ASP A 431 -1.21 20.16 -23.57
C ASP A 431 -1.07 18.73 -23.00
N PRO A 432 -1.85 17.76 -23.50
CA PRO A 432 -1.84 16.39 -22.97
C PRO A 432 -0.50 15.70 -23.26
N GLY A 433 0.37 16.29 -24.07
CA GLY A 433 1.69 15.78 -24.35
C GLY A 433 1.69 14.55 -25.26
N HIS A 434 0.51 14.09 -25.64
CA HIS A 434 0.33 13.17 -26.74
C HIS A 434 -1.06 13.33 -27.37
N THR A 435 -1.17 13.18 -28.68
CA THR A 435 -2.43 12.82 -29.36
C THR A 435 -2.29 11.36 -29.77
N GLY A 436 -3.00 10.43 -29.12
CA GLY A 436 -2.87 8.99 -29.38
C GLY A 436 -3.10 8.63 -30.86
N ALA A 437 -2.90 7.35 -31.21
CA ALA A 437 -2.91 6.88 -32.62
C ALA A 437 -4.18 7.22 -33.44
N TRP A 438 -5.26 7.66 -32.77
CA TRP A 438 -6.55 8.02 -33.37
C TRP A 438 -6.88 9.52 -33.28
N GLY A 439 -5.92 10.38 -32.94
CA GLY A 439 -6.09 11.84 -32.86
C GLY A 439 -6.79 12.33 -31.59
N GLN A 440 -6.96 11.48 -30.58
CA GLN A 440 -7.48 11.86 -29.26
C GLN A 440 -6.43 11.67 -28.16
N ALA A 441 -6.43 12.55 -27.17
CA ALA A 441 -5.62 12.37 -25.96
C ALA A 441 -6.13 11.13 -25.18
N TYR A 442 -5.20 10.30 -24.70
CA TYR A 442 -5.48 9.15 -23.83
C TYR A 442 -5.74 9.66 -22.41
N ASP A 443 -5.03 10.71 -22.01
CA ASP A 443 -5.20 11.37 -20.73
C ASP A 443 -4.71 12.84 -20.77
N TRP A 444 -5.27 13.68 -19.89
CA TRP A 444 -4.91 15.10 -19.73
C TRP A 444 -4.10 15.36 -18.45
N THR A 445 -3.81 14.31 -17.67
CA THR A 445 -3.01 14.36 -16.46
C THR A 445 -1.66 15.00 -16.75
N THR A 446 -1.30 15.99 -15.94
CA THR A 446 0.02 16.61 -16.00
C THR A 446 1.07 15.72 -15.36
N TRP A 447 2.34 15.85 -15.76
CA TRP A 447 3.43 15.09 -15.14
C TRP A 447 3.54 15.34 -13.62
N LYS A 448 3.11 16.52 -13.14
CA LYS A 448 3.05 16.85 -11.71
C LYS A 448 1.96 16.09 -10.97
N GLU A 449 0.78 15.93 -11.59
CA GLU A 449 -0.28 15.10 -11.02
C GLU A 449 0.14 13.63 -11.00
N GLY A 450 0.67 13.11 -12.12
CA GLY A 450 1.20 11.75 -12.23
C GLY A 450 2.33 11.44 -11.24
N MET A 451 3.19 12.41 -10.97
CA MET A 451 4.25 12.30 -9.95
C MET A 451 3.70 12.03 -8.55
N ASN A 452 2.52 12.56 -8.25
CA ASN A 452 1.87 12.44 -6.94
C ASN A 452 1.02 11.18 -6.77
N TYR A 453 0.91 10.33 -7.79
CA TYR A 453 0.20 9.06 -7.66
C TYR A 453 0.87 8.12 -6.64
N PRO A 454 0.07 7.44 -5.80
CA PRO A 454 0.57 6.71 -4.64
C PRO A 454 1.32 5.41 -4.99
N GLY A 455 1.02 4.74 -6.11
CA GLY A 455 1.63 3.46 -6.48
C GLY A 455 3.16 3.56 -6.58
N SER A 456 3.68 4.67 -7.11
CA SER A 456 5.14 4.94 -7.15
C SER A 456 5.83 4.81 -5.78
N CYS A 457 5.21 5.29 -4.70
CA CYS A 457 5.75 5.18 -3.34
C CYS A 457 5.59 3.75 -2.78
N GLN A 458 4.47 3.09 -3.10
CA GLN A 458 4.13 1.76 -2.61
C GLN A 458 5.06 0.67 -3.20
N LEU A 459 5.41 0.78 -4.48
CA LEU A 459 6.42 -0.10 -5.10
C LEU A 459 7.80 0.09 -4.47
N GLY A 460 8.17 1.35 -4.17
CA GLY A 460 9.38 1.67 -3.41
C GLY A 460 9.43 1.02 -2.03
N VAL A 461 8.30 0.97 -1.33
CA VAL A 461 8.14 0.26 -0.07
C VAL A 461 8.34 -1.25 -0.24
N GLY A 462 7.81 -1.83 -1.33
CA GLY A 462 8.02 -3.24 -1.68
C GLY A 462 9.49 -3.58 -1.97
N LYS A 463 10.17 -2.78 -2.79
CA LYS A 463 11.62 -2.91 -3.05
C LYS A 463 12.43 -2.87 -1.75
N LYS A 464 12.17 -1.90 -0.87
CA LYS A 464 12.87 -1.79 0.43
C LYS A 464 12.68 -3.01 1.33
N LEU A 465 11.57 -3.74 1.20
CA LEU A 465 11.39 -5.00 1.91
C LEU A 465 12.21 -6.11 1.27
N LEU A 466 12.16 -6.27 -0.06
CA LEU A 466 12.90 -7.31 -0.79
C LEU A 466 14.41 -7.17 -0.63
N GLU A 467 14.95 -5.94 -0.64
CA GLU A 467 16.38 -5.64 -0.44
C GLU A 467 16.90 -6.01 0.96
N GLN A 468 16.03 -6.30 1.94
CA GLN A 468 16.44 -6.83 3.25
C GLN A 468 16.79 -8.32 3.20
N TYR A 469 16.44 -9.00 2.10
CA TYR A 469 16.67 -10.42 1.89
C TYR A 469 17.54 -10.63 0.66
N SER A 470 18.06 -11.86 0.49
CA SER A 470 18.78 -12.25 -0.73
C SER A 470 17.81 -12.48 -1.90
N TRP A 471 17.04 -11.45 -2.28
CA TRP A 471 15.97 -11.53 -3.28
C TRP A 471 16.43 -12.10 -4.63
N ALA A 472 17.71 -11.91 -4.99
CA ALA A 472 18.30 -12.46 -6.20
C ALA A 472 18.32 -14.01 -6.23
N ARG A 473 18.22 -14.65 -5.05
CA ARG A 473 18.12 -16.11 -4.89
C ARG A 473 16.67 -16.61 -4.84
N PHE A 474 15.67 -15.72 -4.94
CA PHE A 474 14.27 -16.13 -4.79
C PHE A 474 13.84 -17.04 -5.95
N GLU A 475 13.25 -18.16 -5.59
CA GLU A 475 12.61 -19.09 -6.50
C GLU A 475 11.08 -18.97 -6.36
N PRO A 476 10.31 -18.90 -7.46
CA PRO A 476 8.86 -18.98 -7.42
C PRO A 476 8.40 -20.36 -6.98
N HIS A 477 7.45 -20.38 -6.04
CA HIS A 477 6.87 -21.56 -5.42
C HIS A 477 5.35 -21.44 -5.32
N PRO A 478 4.62 -21.45 -6.46
CA PRO A 478 3.16 -21.37 -6.45
C PRO A 478 2.50 -22.49 -5.62
N GLU A 479 3.18 -23.62 -5.43
CA GLU A 479 2.75 -24.74 -4.58
C GLU A 479 2.77 -24.44 -3.07
N TRP A 480 3.40 -23.35 -2.62
CA TRP A 480 3.43 -22.94 -1.20
C TRP A 480 2.16 -22.26 -0.71
N THR A 481 1.18 -22.04 -1.59
CA THR A 481 -0.06 -21.35 -1.24
C THR A 481 -1.26 -21.87 -2.05
N GLU A 482 -2.43 -21.27 -1.87
CA GLU A 482 -3.63 -21.61 -2.63
C GLU A 482 -3.67 -20.93 -4.00
N ALA A 483 -4.48 -21.46 -4.93
CA ALA A 483 -4.64 -20.88 -6.25
C ALA A 483 -5.11 -19.41 -6.16
N GLY A 484 -4.53 -18.55 -7.00
CA GLY A 484 -4.79 -17.11 -7.00
C GLY A 484 -3.90 -16.30 -6.06
N ALA A 485 -3.09 -16.93 -5.20
CA ALA A 485 -1.99 -16.30 -4.50
C ALA A 485 -0.63 -16.62 -5.17
N PHE A 486 0.37 -15.80 -4.89
CA PHE A 486 1.71 -15.90 -5.47
C PHE A 486 2.74 -16.06 -4.36
N ALA A 487 3.65 -16.99 -4.50
CA ALA A 487 4.65 -17.24 -3.48
C ALA A 487 6.03 -17.45 -4.11
N ALA A 488 7.05 -16.93 -3.42
CA ALA A 488 8.45 -17.12 -3.75
C ALA A 488 9.30 -17.07 -2.48
N GLY A 489 10.54 -17.50 -2.58
CA GLY A 489 11.48 -17.36 -1.48
C GLY A 489 12.67 -18.27 -1.66
N ILE A 490 13.30 -18.62 -0.55
CA ILE A 490 14.46 -19.51 -0.50
C ILE A 490 14.06 -20.64 0.44
N PRO A 491 13.89 -21.89 -0.06
CA PRO A 491 13.49 -23.02 0.77
C PRO A 491 14.33 -23.14 2.04
N GLY A 492 13.68 -23.29 3.19
CA GLY A 492 14.34 -23.39 4.50
C GLY A 492 14.96 -22.09 5.04
N GLU A 493 14.85 -20.96 4.34
CA GLU A 493 15.39 -19.65 4.75
C GLU A 493 14.30 -18.57 4.83
N VAL A 494 13.48 -18.38 3.78
CA VAL A 494 12.43 -17.34 3.78
C VAL A 494 11.33 -17.67 2.77
N ARG A 495 10.08 -17.35 3.10
CA ARG A 495 8.93 -17.44 2.21
C ARG A 495 8.18 -16.12 2.17
N PHE A 496 7.84 -15.67 0.98
CA PHE A 496 6.94 -14.56 0.72
C PHE A 496 5.69 -15.13 0.06
N ILE A 497 4.52 -14.76 0.57
CA ILE A 497 3.23 -15.13 0.00
C ILE A 497 2.39 -13.87 -0.14
N TYR A 498 2.18 -13.46 -1.38
CA TYR A 498 1.30 -12.35 -1.73
C TYR A 498 -0.05 -12.89 -2.15
N GLN A 499 -1.12 -12.43 -1.48
CA GLN A 499 -2.48 -12.75 -1.87
C GLN A 499 -3.20 -11.48 -2.36
N PRO A 500 -3.57 -11.40 -3.65
CA PRO A 500 -4.31 -10.26 -4.18
C PRO A 500 -5.74 -10.23 -3.63
N ARG A 501 -6.19 -9.02 -3.26
CA ARG A 501 -7.53 -8.58 -2.83
C ARG A 501 -8.58 -9.69 -2.64
N ARG A 502 -8.88 -9.99 -1.37
CA ARG A 502 -10.15 -10.62 -0.97
C ARG A 502 -11.14 -9.50 -0.65
N GLY A 503 -12.45 -9.76 -0.77
CA GLY A 503 -13.49 -8.74 -0.55
C GLY A 503 -13.34 -7.96 0.77
N ILE A 504 -14.09 -6.87 0.94
CA ILE A 504 -13.95 -5.90 2.05
C ILE A 504 -13.99 -6.55 3.46
N TYR A 505 -14.54 -7.76 3.59
CA TYR A 505 -14.69 -8.50 4.85
C TYR A 505 -14.11 -9.93 4.80
N ASP A 506 -12.91 -10.11 4.27
CA ASP A 506 -12.23 -11.40 4.39
C ASP A 506 -11.29 -11.47 5.58
N TRP A 507 -11.75 -12.16 6.62
CA TRP A 507 -11.00 -12.41 7.83
C TRP A 507 -10.15 -13.68 7.76
N ASN A 508 -10.21 -14.44 6.67
CA ASN A 508 -9.49 -15.69 6.53
C ASN A 508 -8.04 -15.39 6.14
N GLY A 509 -7.09 -15.70 7.02
CA GLY A 509 -5.67 -15.53 6.74
C GLY A 509 -5.18 -16.34 5.52
N ILE A 510 -3.97 -15.99 5.06
CA ILE A 510 -3.33 -16.57 3.88
C ILE A 510 -3.05 -18.06 4.11
N VAL A 511 -3.33 -18.89 3.10
CA VAL A 511 -2.99 -20.32 3.12
C VAL A 511 -1.51 -20.52 2.89
N VAL A 512 -0.87 -21.24 3.80
CA VAL A 512 0.53 -21.66 3.73
C VAL A 512 0.58 -23.17 3.58
N LYS A 513 1.32 -23.65 2.58
CA LYS A 513 1.49 -25.07 2.25
C LYS A 513 2.95 -25.50 2.28
N GLY A 514 3.16 -26.77 2.63
CA GLY A 514 4.45 -27.45 2.51
C GLY A 514 5.57 -26.78 3.32
N LEU A 515 5.28 -26.21 4.49
CA LEU A 515 6.31 -25.67 5.37
C LEU A 515 7.34 -26.76 5.70
N GLU A 516 8.63 -26.46 5.73
CA GLU A 516 9.65 -27.48 6.03
C GLU A 516 9.51 -27.99 7.46
N ARG A 517 9.71 -29.30 7.64
CA ARG A 517 9.60 -29.94 8.96
C ARG A 517 10.73 -29.45 9.87
N ASP A 518 10.39 -29.17 11.12
CA ASP A 518 11.32 -28.80 12.19
C ASP A 518 12.16 -27.54 11.89
N VAL A 519 11.78 -26.75 10.89
CA VAL A 519 12.35 -25.44 10.61
C VAL A 519 11.51 -24.37 11.32
N PRO A 520 12.08 -23.63 12.28
CA PRO A 520 11.36 -22.56 12.93
C PRO A 520 11.32 -21.33 12.02
N TYR A 521 10.14 -20.78 11.81
CA TYR A 521 9.90 -19.56 11.04
C TYR A 521 9.30 -18.48 11.93
N HIS A 522 9.81 -17.27 11.85
CA HIS A 522 9.14 -16.08 12.35
C HIS A 522 8.23 -15.52 11.23
N GLY A 523 6.94 -15.38 11.51
CA GLY A 523 5.95 -14.92 10.55
C GLY A 523 5.46 -13.51 10.84
N PHE A 524 5.31 -12.68 9.83
CA PHE A 524 4.60 -11.41 9.94
C PHE A 524 3.88 -11.08 8.64
N TYR A 525 2.76 -10.37 8.74
CA TYR A 525 2.17 -9.75 7.57
C TYR A 525 2.72 -8.33 7.36
N PHE A 526 3.00 -8.00 6.11
CA PHE A 526 3.46 -6.70 5.66
C PHE A 526 2.38 -6.01 4.82
N ASN A 527 2.07 -4.77 5.18
CA ASN A 527 1.16 -3.91 4.42
C ASN A 527 1.94 -3.14 3.35
N PRO A 528 1.76 -3.44 2.05
CA PRO A 528 2.51 -2.83 0.96
C PRO A 528 2.11 -1.37 0.69
N VAL A 529 1.05 -0.85 1.31
CA VAL A 529 0.63 0.55 1.17
C VAL A 529 1.49 1.49 2.03
N ASN A 530 1.86 1.05 3.24
CA ASN A 530 2.44 1.93 4.27
C ASN A 530 3.59 1.32 5.07
N ALA A 531 4.07 0.15 4.66
CA ALA A 531 5.17 -0.61 5.29
C ALA A 531 4.88 -1.13 6.70
N LYS A 532 3.63 -1.08 7.20
CA LYS A 532 3.31 -1.61 8.53
C LYS A 532 3.50 -3.12 8.57
N ARG A 533 4.18 -3.59 9.61
CA ARG A 533 4.34 -5.01 9.94
C ARG A 533 3.39 -5.38 11.06
N TYR A 534 2.79 -6.55 10.93
CA TYR A 534 1.91 -7.14 11.91
C TYR A 534 2.47 -8.50 12.24
N ASP A 535 3.13 -8.56 13.39
CA ASP A 535 3.84 -9.74 13.86
C ASP A 535 2.84 -10.86 14.19
N LEU A 536 3.12 -12.06 13.67
CA LEU A 536 2.36 -13.27 13.93
C LEU A 536 3.10 -14.21 14.89
N GLY A 537 4.37 -13.94 15.18
CA GLY A 537 5.20 -14.78 16.03
C GLY A 537 5.77 -16.00 15.32
N MET A 538 6.08 -17.03 16.10
CA MET A 538 6.84 -18.19 15.64
C MET A 538 5.95 -19.29 15.08
N PHE A 539 6.34 -19.91 13.99
CA PHE A 539 5.72 -21.07 13.35
C PHE A 539 6.72 -22.21 13.27
N ILE A 540 6.27 -23.44 13.56
CA ILE A 540 7.09 -24.63 13.33
C ILE A 540 6.19 -25.76 12.87
N ARG A 541 6.52 -26.38 11.73
CA ARG A 541 5.85 -27.61 11.30
C ARG A 541 6.51 -28.79 11.99
N VAL A 542 5.80 -29.35 12.97
CA VAL A 542 6.25 -30.54 13.72
C VAL A 542 5.83 -31.85 13.04
N GLY A 543 5.01 -31.75 11.98
CA GLY A 543 4.35 -32.88 11.34
C GLY A 543 3.24 -33.47 12.21
N PRO A 544 2.62 -34.61 11.83
CA PRO A 544 1.83 -35.37 12.78
C PRO A 544 2.71 -35.72 13.98
N ALA A 545 2.14 -35.66 15.19
CA ALA A 545 2.87 -36.06 16.39
C ALA A 545 3.54 -37.42 16.13
N PRO A 546 4.84 -37.60 16.47
CA PRO A 546 5.41 -38.95 16.48
C PRO A 546 4.45 -39.83 17.27
N LYS A 547 4.06 -40.99 16.72
CA LYS A 547 3.13 -41.90 17.39
C LYS A 547 3.69 -42.13 18.79
N PRO A 548 2.98 -41.73 19.86
CA PRO A 548 3.37 -42.14 21.19
C PRO A 548 3.47 -43.66 21.14
N PHE A 549 4.61 -44.20 21.57
CA PHE A 549 4.82 -45.64 21.78
C PHE A 549 5.23 -46.51 20.57
N GLU A 550 5.60 -45.96 19.40
CA GLU A 550 6.16 -46.78 18.30
C GLU A 550 7.55 -47.34 18.66
N GLY A 551 7.66 -48.67 18.80
CA GLY A 551 8.92 -49.38 19.11
C GLY A 551 9.22 -49.61 20.60
N HIS A 552 8.28 -49.35 21.51
CA HIS A 552 8.50 -49.51 22.96
C HIS A 552 8.15 -50.92 23.45
N ALA A 553 9.16 -51.73 23.76
CA ALA A 553 9.00 -53.02 24.43
C ALA A 553 10.16 -53.28 25.41
N GLN A 554 9.93 -53.10 26.71
CA GLN A 554 10.80 -53.48 27.85
C GLN A 554 9.92 -53.64 29.12
N PRO A 555 10.35 -54.41 30.14
CA PRO A 555 9.60 -55.54 30.68
C PRO A 555 8.22 -55.18 31.25
N VAL A 556 7.26 -56.05 30.94
CA VAL A 556 5.94 -56.10 31.57
C VAL A 556 6.15 -56.23 33.08
N ILE A 557 5.75 -55.21 33.85
CA ILE A 557 5.76 -55.24 35.32
C ILE A 557 4.67 -56.20 35.79
N PHE A 558 3.54 -56.20 35.09
CA PHE A 558 2.37 -57.01 35.41
C PHE A 558 1.52 -57.22 34.15
N ALA A 559 1.09 -58.45 33.92
CA ALA A 559 0.07 -58.78 32.93
C ALA A 559 -0.87 -59.80 33.55
N ASP A 560 -2.18 -59.58 33.39
CA ASP A 560 -3.21 -60.46 33.92
C ASP A 560 -4.38 -60.53 32.93
N LYS A 561 -5.05 -61.68 32.94
CA LYS A 561 -6.30 -61.94 32.23
C LYS A 561 -7.52 -61.90 33.17
N PHE A 562 -7.32 -61.44 34.41
CA PHE A 562 -8.31 -61.34 35.51
C PHE A 562 -8.87 -62.68 36.02
N ASP A 563 -8.32 -63.81 35.60
CA ASP A 563 -8.57 -65.18 36.10
C ASP A 563 -7.31 -65.85 36.71
N GLY A 564 -6.18 -65.13 36.78
CA GLY A 564 -4.91 -65.62 37.33
C GLY A 564 -4.79 -65.54 38.87
N ALA A 565 -3.76 -66.20 39.42
CA ALA A 565 -3.48 -66.26 40.86
C ALA A 565 -3.20 -64.90 41.52
N ASP A 566 -2.86 -63.87 40.73
CA ASP A 566 -2.46 -62.55 41.22
C ASP A 566 -3.62 -61.58 41.42
N ALA A 567 -4.84 -62.02 41.15
CA ALA A 567 -5.97 -61.12 41.08
C ALA A 567 -6.44 -60.57 42.44
N SER A 568 -5.92 -61.10 43.55
CA SER A 568 -6.05 -60.54 44.90
C SER A 568 -5.16 -59.31 45.15
N ALA A 569 -4.25 -58.96 44.24
CA ALA A 569 -3.36 -57.79 44.36
C ALA A 569 -4.05 -56.46 44.05
N TRP A 570 -5.28 -56.51 43.53
CA TRP A 570 -6.10 -55.36 43.16
C TRP A 570 -7.08 -55.01 44.26
N LYS A 571 -7.27 -53.71 44.49
CA LYS A 571 -8.21 -53.19 45.47
C LYS A 571 -9.23 -52.29 44.82
N ASP A 572 -10.49 -52.60 45.09
CA ASP A 572 -11.64 -51.85 44.58
C ASP A 572 -11.99 -50.69 45.52
N TYR A 573 -12.35 -49.57 44.89
CA TYR A 573 -12.88 -48.37 45.50
C TYR A 573 -14.18 -48.02 44.77
N GLY A 574 -15.30 -47.93 45.49
CA GLY A 574 -16.65 -47.75 44.93
C GLY A 574 -17.46 -49.04 44.90
N THR A 575 -18.29 -49.21 43.87
CA THR A 575 -19.15 -50.39 43.71
C THR A 575 -18.29 -51.66 43.49
N PRO A 576 -18.55 -52.81 44.17
CA PRO A 576 -17.70 -53.99 44.06
C PRO A 576 -17.61 -54.55 42.63
N THR A 577 -16.42 -54.96 42.20
CA THR A 577 -16.24 -55.65 40.91
C THR A 577 -16.95 -57.01 40.91
N ARG A 578 -17.55 -57.39 39.77
CA ARG A 578 -17.97 -58.77 39.51
C ARG A 578 -17.11 -59.35 38.40
N ARG A 579 -16.59 -60.55 38.63
CA ARG A 579 -15.81 -61.28 37.64
C ARG A 579 -16.71 -62.29 36.96
N LYS A 580 -16.75 -62.26 35.64
CA LYS A 580 -17.56 -63.18 34.85
C LYS A 580 -16.79 -63.58 33.59
N ASP A 581 -16.60 -64.88 33.39
CA ASP A 581 -16.02 -65.46 32.17
C ASP A 581 -14.66 -64.85 31.75
N GLY A 582 -13.77 -64.56 32.70
CA GLY A 582 -12.46 -63.96 32.43
C GLY A 582 -12.48 -62.45 32.15
N HIS A 583 -13.64 -61.80 32.35
CA HIS A 583 -13.80 -60.36 32.19
C HIS A 583 -14.15 -59.68 33.51
N LEU A 584 -13.67 -58.46 33.68
CA LEU A 584 -14.06 -57.58 34.76
C LEU A 584 -15.33 -56.80 34.34
N VAL A 585 -16.40 -57.00 35.10
CA VAL A 585 -17.73 -56.41 34.86
C VAL A 585 -18.10 -55.57 36.08
N GLY A 586 -18.22 -54.25 35.89
CA GLY A 586 -18.39 -53.28 36.97
C GLY A 586 -19.77 -52.63 37.04
N GLY A 587 -20.04 -51.92 38.12
CA GLY A 587 -21.15 -50.95 38.25
C GLY A 587 -20.63 -49.51 38.31
N LYS A 588 -21.53 -48.51 38.27
CA LYS A 588 -21.18 -47.07 38.25
C LYS A 588 -20.13 -46.68 39.31
N GLY A 589 -19.13 -45.90 38.89
CA GLY A 589 -18.19 -45.21 39.77
C GLY A 589 -17.09 -46.07 40.38
N MET A 590 -16.63 -47.10 39.68
CA MET A 590 -15.68 -48.09 40.18
C MET A 590 -14.23 -47.75 39.80
N VAL A 591 -13.33 -47.78 40.77
CA VAL A 591 -11.87 -47.62 40.60
C VAL A 591 -11.19 -48.87 41.15
N THR A 592 -10.36 -49.52 40.35
CA THR A 592 -9.57 -50.69 40.80
C THR A 592 -8.08 -50.35 40.67
N ILE A 593 -7.34 -50.34 41.78
CA ILE A 593 -5.91 -49.97 41.82
C ILE A 593 -5.03 -51.13 42.25
N GLN A 594 -3.81 -51.20 41.72
CA GLN A 594 -2.80 -52.14 42.17
C GLN A 594 -1.92 -51.45 43.22
N GLU A 595 -2.09 -51.81 44.49
CA GLU A 595 -1.50 -51.05 45.60
C GLU A 595 0.03 -51.18 45.72
N LYS A 596 0.63 -52.20 45.10
CA LYS A 596 2.05 -52.56 45.27
C LYS A 596 3.00 -51.96 44.23
N ILE A 597 2.52 -51.17 43.27
CA ILE A 597 3.34 -50.54 42.22
C ILE A 597 3.35 -49.02 42.44
N SER A 598 4.55 -48.44 42.61
CA SER A 598 4.76 -47.00 42.78
C SER A 598 5.93 -46.54 41.92
N GLU A 599 5.63 -46.12 40.69
CA GLU A 599 6.65 -45.76 39.69
C GLU A 599 6.51 -44.31 39.21
N THR A 600 7.61 -43.76 38.69
CA THR A 600 7.61 -42.44 38.04
C THR A 600 7.26 -42.49 36.58
N ASN A 601 7.50 -43.63 35.93
CA ASN A 601 7.32 -43.80 34.50
C ASN A 601 6.59 -45.11 34.23
N LEU A 602 5.30 -45.02 33.93
CA LEU A 602 4.40 -46.16 33.87
C LEU A 602 3.49 -46.06 32.66
N MET A 603 3.24 -47.21 32.02
CA MET A 603 2.25 -47.37 30.95
C MET A 603 1.24 -48.43 31.36
N ALA A 604 -0.05 -48.12 31.17
CA ALA A 604 -1.17 -49.01 31.38
C ALA A 604 -1.87 -49.27 30.04
N SER A 605 -2.24 -50.52 29.77
CA SER A 605 -2.97 -50.92 28.57
C SER A 605 -4.10 -51.89 28.91
N VAL A 606 -5.24 -51.77 28.23
CA VAL A 606 -6.39 -52.65 28.41
C VAL A 606 -7.12 -52.91 27.10
N ASP A 607 -7.51 -54.18 26.90
CA ASP A 607 -8.54 -54.54 25.92
C ASP A 607 -9.92 -54.32 26.53
N ALA A 608 -10.75 -53.53 25.87
CA ALA A 608 -12.10 -53.23 26.33
C ALA A 608 -13.12 -53.50 25.24
N ARG A 609 -14.26 -54.06 25.65
CA ARG A 609 -15.44 -54.22 24.81
C ARG A 609 -16.50 -53.24 25.29
N SER A 610 -16.72 -52.15 24.56
CA SER A 610 -17.49 -51.01 25.06
C SER A 610 -18.49 -50.42 24.07
N ASP A 611 -19.73 -50.26 24.52
CA ASP A 611 -20.75 -49.33 24.01
C ASP A 611 -20.85 -48.04 24.87
N ALA A 612 -19.91 -47.82 25.80
CA ALA A 612 -19.90 -46.73 26.78
C ALA A 612 -18.48 -46.14 27.03
N GLU A 613 -18.33 -45.21 27.99
CA GLU A 613 -17.05 -44.53 28.27
C GLU A 613 -16.04 -45.47 28.96
N ALA A 614 -14.76 -45.42 28.55
CA ALA A 614 -13.71 -46.30 29.09
C ALA A 614 -12.45 -45.49 29.40
N GLY A 615 -11.82 -45.71 30.56
CA GLY A 615 -10.69 -44.90 31.00
C GLY A 615 -9.60 -45.65 31.76
N LEU A 616 -8.39 -45.09 31.75
CA LEU A 616 -7.20 -45.57 32.46
C LEU A 616 -6.78 -44.50 33.47
N ILE A 617 -6.53 -44.88 34.72
CA ILE A 617 -5.83 -43.98 35.65
C ILE A 617 -4.35 -44.16 35.38
N LEU A 618 -3.66 -43.06 35.12
CA LEU A 618 -2.22 -43.08 34.84
C LEU A 618 -1.39 -43.03 36.12
N ARG A 619 -1.89 -42.29 37.12
CA ARG A 619 -1.22 -42.08 38.41
C ARG A 619 -2.20 -41.54 39.45
N PHE A 620 -2.07 -42.00 40.68
CA PHE A 620 -2.98 -41.71 41.79
C PHE A 620 -2.19 -41.33 43.05
N ARG A 621 -2.33 -40.07 43.50
CA ARG A 621 -1.75 -39.59 44.77
C ARG A 621 -2.61 -40.04 45.95
N ASP A 622 -3.91 -39.79 45.83
CA ASP A 622 -4.97 -40.15 46.77
C ASP A 622 -6.32 -40.15 46.04
N ASN A 623 -7.41 -40.43 46.78
CA ASN A 623 -8.76 -40.56 46.24
C ASN A 623 -9.29 -39.30 45.52
N ASP A 624 -8.68 -38.15 45.76
CA ASP A 624 -9.13 -36.86 45.24
C ASP A 624 -8.15 -36.27 44.19
N HIS A 625 -6.96 -36.85 44.03
CA HIS A 625 -5.89 -36.32 43.17
C HIS A 625 -5.28 -37.39 42.26
N TYR A 626 -5.69 -37.39 40.99
CA TYR A 626 -5.22 -38.36 40.00
C TYR A 626 -5.40 -37.90 38.55
N LEU A 627 -4.71 -38.58 37.63
CA LEU A 627 -4.79 -38.32 36.20
C LEU A 627 -5.59 -39.42 35.50
N VAL A 628 -6.58 -39.03 34.70
CA VAL A 628 -7.45 -39.95 33.94
C VAL A 628 -7.25 -39.76 32.45
N ALA A 629 -6.95 -40.85 31.75
CA ALA A 629 -7.03 -40.95 30.30
C ALA A 629 -8.37 -41.59 29.93
N LEU A 630 -9.22 -40.92 29.14
CA LEU A 630 -10.62 -41.33 28.91
C LEU A 630 -10.94 -41.37 27.42
N TYR A 631 -11.65 -42.41 26.97
CA TYR A 631 -12.36 -42.44 25.71
C TYR A 631 -13.87 -42.34 25.97
N THR A 632 -14.55 -41.47 25.23
CA THR A 632 -16.02 -41.33 25.29
C THR A 632 -16.63 -41.47 23.88
N PRO A 633 -17.49 -42.48 23.68
CA PRO A 633 -18.27 -42.61 22.44
C PRO A 633 -19.20 -41.42 22.20
N LEU A 634 -19.74 -40.82 23.28
CA LEU A 634 -20.67 -39.68 23.20
C LEU A 634 -20.00 -38.44 22.60
N LEU A 635 -18.80 -38.10 23.06
CA LEU A 635 -18.07 -36.93 22.57
C LEU A 635 -17.14 -37.22 21.40
N LYS A 636 -17.08 -38.48 20.94
CA LYS A 636 -16.27 -38.92 19.78
C LYS A 636 -14.82 -38.44 19.93
N ALA A 637 -14.21 -38.69 21.09
CA ALA A 637 -12.88 -38.19 21.41
C ALA A 637 -12.18 -38.98 22.54
N ILE A 638 -10.85 -38.90 22.56
CA ILE A 638 -9.99 -39.30 23.68
C ILE A 638 -9.45 -38.07 24.43
N TYR A 639 -9.32 -38.20 25.75
CA TYR A 639 -9.03 -37.12 26.69
C TYR A 639 -7.96 -37.51 27.70
N ILE A 640 -7.22 -36.51 28.19
CA ILE A 640 -6.45 -36.59 29.43
C ILE A 640 -6.96 -35.50 30.38
N HIS A 641 -7.46 -35.89 31.54
CA HIS A 641 -7.97 -34.99 32.57
C HIS A 641 -7.13 -35.07 33.84
N ASP A 642 -6.93 -33.90 34.46
CA ASP A 642 -6.36 -33.76 35.79
C ASP A 642 -7.49 -33.60 36.80
N ARG A 643 -7.61 -34.55 37.74
CA ARG A 643 -8.61 -34.53 38.81
C ARG A 643 -7.96 -33.99 40.09
N LYS A 644 -8.52 -32.91 40.63
CA LYS A 644 -8.03 -32.21 41.83
C LYS A 644 -9.15 -32.08 42.84
N ASN A 645 -8.89 -32.41 44.10
CA ASN A 645 -9.89 -32.37 45.18
C ASN A 645 -11.20 -33.13 44.83
N GLY A 646 -11.11 -34.21 44.05
CA GLY A 646 -12.28 -34.97 43.62
C GLY A 646 -13.08 -34.33 42.47
N GLU A 647 -12.66 -33.18 41.93
CA GLU A 647 -13.32 -32.48 40.82
C GLU A 647 -12.58 -32.64 39.49
N TRP A 648 -13.33 -32.59 38.37
CA TRP A 648 -12.77 -32.63 37.02
C TRP A 648 -12.12 -31.30 36.64
N GLY A 649 -10.83 -31.32 36.34
CA GLY A 649 -10.15 -30.20 35.69
C GLY A 649 -10.37 -30.17 34.18
N GLU A 650 -9.97 -29.05 33.57
CA GLU A 650 -9.95 -28.87 32.11
C GLU A 650 -9.18 -30.00 31.41
N PRO A 651 -9.62 -30.45 30.22
CA PRO A 651 -8.89 -31.46 29.48
C PRO A 651 -7.51 -30.95 29.07
N LEU A 652 -6.47 -31.63 29.53
CA LEU A 652 -5.07 -31.30 29.23
C LEU A 652 -4.68 -31.70 27.81
N GLY A 653 -5.34 -32.72 27.25
CA GLY A 653 -5.20 -33.16 25.85
C GLY A 653 -6.50 -33.76 25.34
N ARG A 654 -6.89 -33.40 24.10
CA ARG A 654 -8.11 -33.88 23.44
C ARG A 654 -7.82 -34.20 21.97
N VAL A 655 -8.26 -35.37 21.51
CA VAL A 655 -8.22 -35.75 20.09
C VAL A 655 -9.56 -36.33 19.68
N ALA A 656 -10.13 -35.80 18.60
CA ALA A 656 -11.37 -36.34 18.04
C ALA A 656 -11.13 -37.72 17.41
N VAL A 657 -12.03 -38.65 17.67
CA VAL A 657 -12.01 -40.03 17.20
C VAL A 657 -13.39 -40.32 16.61
N PRO A 658 -13.49 -40.83 15.37
CA PRO A 658 -14.78 -41.22 14.80
C PRO A 658 -15.41 -42.34 15.62
N GLU A 659 -16.66 -42.68 15.32
CA GLU A 659 -17.31 -43.83 15.94
C GLU A 659 -16.58 -45.10 15.53
N ILE A 660 -16.00 -45.78 16.51
CA ILE A 660 -15.25 -47.04 16.35
C ILE A 660 -16.08 -48.20 16.91
N GLY A 661 -15.83 -49.41 16.42
CA GLY A 661 -16.55 -50.61 16.83
C GLY A 661 -16.38 -50.95 18.32
N PRO A 662 -17.12 -51.95 18.83
CA PRO A 662 -17.17 -52.24 20.27
C PRO A 662 -15.85 -52.77 20.84
N GLU A 663 -14.96 -53.33 20.01
CA GLU A 663 -13.66 -53.87 20.44
C GLU A 663 -12.58 -52.80 20.31
N ILE A 664 -11.97 -52.39 21.43
CA ILE A 664 -10.95 -51.34 21.47
C ILE A 664 -9.76 -51.74 22.35
N HIS A 665 -8.58 -51.25 21.99
CA HIS A 665 -7.38 -51.31 22.82
C HIS A 665 -6.98 -49.90 23.25
N LEU A 666 -6.96 -49.68 24.56
CA LEU A 666 -6.59 -48.42 25.17
C LEU A 666 -5.18 -48.54 25.78
N THR A 667 -4.31 -47.58 25.49
CA THR A 667 -2.99 -47.48 26.10
C THR A 667 -2.80 -46.06 26.62
N ALA A 668 -2.31 -45.91 27.84
CA ALA A 668 -1.98 -44.59 28.36
C ALA A 668 -0.69 -44.67 29.17
N ALA A 669 0.14 -43.64 29.11
CA ALA A 669 1.38 -43.57 29.88
C ALA A 669 1.57 -42.21 30.59
N ALA A 670 2.28 -42.25 31.71
CA ALA A 670 2.81 -41.08 32.40
C ALA A 670 4.30 -41.27 32.72
N CYS A 671 5.12 -40.26 32.46
CA CYS A 671 6.57 -40.27 32.67
C CYS A 671 7.06 -38.90 33.16
N GLY A 672 7.61 -38.85 34.37
CA GLY A 672 7.97 -37.59 35.02
C GLY A 672 6.77 -36.66 35.18
N GLU A 673 6.83 -35.49 34.53
CA GLU A 673 5.77 -34.47 34.50
C GLU A 673 4.93 -34.52 33.21
N TYR A 674 4.96 -35.61 32.44
CA TYR A 674 4.24 -35.71 31.14
C TYR A 674 3.33 -36.94 31.07
N ALA A 675 2.24 -36.85 30.30
CA ALA A 675 1.30 -37.93 30.03
C ALA A 675 0.81 -37.96 28.57
N ALA A 676 0.44 -39.15 28.07
CA ALA A 676 -0.13 -39.35 26.73
C ALA A 676 -1.07 -40.56 26.70
N MET A 677 -1.97 -40.62 25.72
CA MET A 677 -2.96 -41.68 25.53
C MET A 677 -3.03 -42.09 24.05
N VAL A 678 -3.20 -43.38 23.81
CA VAL A 678 -3.41 -44.01 22.52
C VAL A 678 -4.64 -44.91 22.58
N LEU A 679 -5.41 -44.92 21.50
CA LEU A 679 -6.59 -45.77 21.30
C LEU A 679 -6.49 -46.41 19.92
N THR A 680 -6.76 -47.70 19.80
CA THR A 680 -6.85 -48.39 18.51
C THR A 680 -7.98 -49.41 18.48
N ASP A 681 -8.62 -49.55 17.33
CA ASP A 681 -9.64 -50.57 17.02
C ASP A 681 -9.07 -51.74 16.20
N GLY A 682 -7.73 -51.84 16.11
CA GLY A 682 -7.03 -52.80 15.26
C GLY A 682 -6.92 -52.41 13.78
N LYS A 683 -7.65 -51.38 13.32
CA LYS A 683 -7.57 -50.84 11.94
C LYS A 683 -6.86 -49.50 11.89
N LYS A 684 -7.11 -48.64 12.88
CA LYS A 684 -6.54 -47.30 12.98
C LYS A 684 -6.16 -46.97 14.42
N THR A 685 -5.14 -46.14 14.56
CA THR A 685 -4.60 -45.71 15.86
C THR A 685 -4.77 -44.21 16.00
N TYR A 686 -5.26 -43.78 17.16
CA TYR A 686 -5.48 -42.40 17.56
C TYR A 686 -4.61 -42.10 18.78
N ALA A 687 -3.99 -40.93 18.82
CA ALA A 687 -3.04 -40.59 19.86
C ALA A 687 -3.20 -39.14 20.31
N THR A 688 -3.25 -38.89 21.62
CA THR A 688 -3.18 -37.54 22.16
C THR A 688 -1.75 -36.99 22.07
N PRO A 689 -1.57 -35.65 21.97
CA PRO A 689 -0.26 -35.05 22.20
C PRO A 689 0.21 -35.34 23.64
N SER A 690 1.52 -35.34 23.86
CA SER A 690 2.06 -35.41 25.22
C SER A 690 1.76 -34.12 25.98
N VAL A 691 1.15 -34.24 27.15
CA VAL A 691 0.68 -33.11 27.96
C VAL A 691 1.50 -33.01 29.24
N LYS A 692 1.81 -31.78 29.68
CA LYS A 692 2.48 -31.54 30.95
C LYS A 692 1.46 -31.59 32.10
N VAL A 693 1.77 -32.34 33.16
CA VAL A 693 0.90 -32.60 34.30
C VAL A 693 1.58 -32.16 35.59
N THR A 694 0.87 -31.38 36.41
CA THR A 694 1.44 -30.73 37.61
C THR A 694 0.95 -31.35 38.92
N ASN A 695 -0.07 -32.20 38.87
CA ASN A 695 -0.73 -32.81 40.02
C ASN A 695 -0.26 -34.24 40.33
N VAL A 696 1.00 -34.56 40.02
CA VAL A 696 1.50 -35.94 40.07
C VAL A 696 2.83 -36.04 40.83
N THR A 697 2.78 -36.58 42.05
CA THR A 697 3.94 -37.14 42.78
C THR A 697 3.97 -38.68 42.61
N ARG A 698 5.02 -39.38 43.06
CA ARG A 698 5.04 -40.88 43.07
C ARG A 698 3.78 -41.40 43.75
N GLY A 699 3.08 -42.34 43.10
CA GLY A 699 1.76 -42.80 43.55
C GLY A 699 1.33 -44.11 42.88
N LYS A 700 0.25 -44.71 43.40
CA LYS A 700 -0.33 -45.98 42.91
C LYS A 700 -0.97 -45.76 41.53
N THR A 701 -1.20 -46.84 40.78
CA THR A 701 -1.89 -46.77 39.48
C THR A 701 -3.03 -47.77 39.41
N GLY A 702 -4.09 -47.43 38.66
CA GLY A 702 -5.26 -48.29 38.52
C GLY A 702 -6.08 -48.05 37.26
N LEU A 703 -7.20 -48.75 37.17
CA LEU A 703 -8.18 -48.68 36.10
C LEU A 703 -9.44 -47.99 36.64
N TRP A 704 -9.98 -47.03 35.91
CA TRP A 704 -11.25 -46.37 36.26
C TRP A 704 -12.31 -46.70 35.23
N LEU A 705 -13.40 -47.28 35.72
CA LEU A 705 -14.50 -47.72 34.88
C LEU A 705 -15.71 -46.84 35.15
N PHE A 706 -15.99 -45.94 34.21
CA PHE A 706 -17.12 -45.04 34.26
C PHE A 706 -18.18 -45.47 33.26
N GLN A 707 -19.30 -45.95 33.77
CA GLN A 707 -20.33 -46.58 32.96
C GLN A 707 -21.62 -45.76 32.92
N VAL A 708 -22.13 -45.53 31.70
CA VAL A 708 -23.52 -45.13 31.44
C VAL A 708 -24.18 -46.29 30.67
N GLY A 709 -24.76 -47.26 31.38
CA GLY A 709 -25.33 -48.49 30.79
C GLY A 709 -25.12 -49.71 31.68
N GLU A 710 -25.57 -50.91 31.25
CA GLU A 710 -25.46 -52.16 32.05
C GLU A 710 -24.37 -53.13 31.57
N ARG A 711 -23.66 -52.88 30.45
CA ARG A 711 -22.67 -53.82 29.90
C ARG A 711 -21.33 -53.16 29.57
N GLN A 712 -20.30 -53.45 30.35
CA GLN A 712 -18.90 -53.20 29.96
C GLN A 712 -18.07 -54.42 30.36
N GLU A 713 -17.19 -54.86 29.47
CA GLU A 713 -16.31 -56.00 29.69
C GLU A 713 -14.86 -55.55 29.43
N TYR A 714 -14.01 -55.68 30.45
CA TYR A 714 -12.57 -55.45 30.33
C TYR A 714 -11.86 -56.80 30.31
N GLY A 715 -10.95 -56.98 29.35
CA GLY A 715 -10.18 -58.20 29.12
C GLY A 715 -8.72 -58.05 29.57
N ASN A 716 -7.77 -58.32 28.67
CA ASN A 716 -6.35 -58.35 29.00
C ASN A 716 -5.89 -56.97 29.49
N PHE A 717 -5.18 -56.96 30.62
CA PHE A 717 -4.57 -55.75 31.17
C PHE A 717 -3.07 -55.91 31.32
N GLY A 718 -2.33 -54.83 31.07
CA GLY A 718 -0.88 -54.78 31.19
C GLY A 718 -0.38 -53.48 31.82
N LEU A 719 0.62 -53.61 32.71
CA LEU A 719 1.45 -52.53 33.21
C LEU A 719 2.90 -52.76 32.81
N SER A 720 3.56 -51.71 32.34
CA SER A 720 4.98 -51.75 31.96
C SER A 720 5.70 -50.46 32.36
N GLN A 721 7.01 -50.55 32.59
CA GLN A 721 7.87 -49.37 32.77
C GLN A 721 8.21 -48.81 31.38
N THR A 722 8.15 -47.48 31.21
CA THR A 722 8.49 -46.85 29.93
C THR A 722 9.53 -45.73 30.11
N PRO A 723 10.68 -45.76 29.44
CA PRO A 723 11.49 -44.57 29.26
C PRO A 723 10.87 -43.72 28.14
N PHE A 724 10.22 -42.62 28.50
CA PHE A 724 9.71 -41.62 27.55
C PHE A 724 10.61 -40.38 27.59
N ALA A 725 11.10 -39.96 26.42
CA ALA A 725 11.77 -38.67 26.25
C ALA A 725 10.77 -37.69 25.61
N PRO A 726 10.17 -36.76 26.38
CA PRO A 726 9.37 -35.71 25.78
C PRO A 726 10.25 -34.87 24.86
N THR A 727 9.74 -34.51 23.68
CA THR A 727 10.41 -33.54 22.81
C THR A 727 10.58 -32.24 23.59
N LYS A 728 11.81 -31.96 24.06
CA LYS A 728 12.14 -30.68 24.70
C LYS A 728 12.01 -29.58 23.64
N LEU A 729 10.95 -28.78 23.74
CA LEU A 729 10.88 -27.48 23.09
C LEU A 729 10.35 -26.49 24.12
N ASP A 730 11.29 -25.95 24.88
CA ASP A 730 11.13 -24.70 25.60
C ASP A 730 11.61 -23.57 24.70
N THR A 731 10.69 -22.70 24.30
CA THR A 731 11.00 -21.33 23.92
C THR A 731 9.78 -20.49 24.25
N ALA A 732 9.91 -19.63 25.25
CA ALA A 732 8.93 -18.63 25.62
C ALA A 732 8.51 -17.78 24.40
N GLY A 733 7.20 -17.79 24.10
CA GLY A 733 6.58 -17.08 22.98
C GLY A 733 5.34 -17.82 22.46
N LYS A 734 4.44 -17.12 21.76
CA LYS A 734 3.24 -17.71 21.14
C LYS A 734 3.67 -18.49 19.89
N VAL A 735 4.13 -19.73 20.06
CA VAL A 735 4.59 -20.59 18.95
C VAL A 735 3.40 -21.33 18.34
N HIS A 736 3.11 -21.03 17.07
CA HIS A 736 2.16 -21.72 16.21
C HIS A 736 2.73 -23.06 15.74
N ARG A 737 2.29 -24.16 16.36
CA ARG A 737 2.65 -25.52 15.94
C ARG A 737 1.73 -25.97 14.81
N VAL A 738 2.32 -26.22 13.64
CA VAL A 738 1.63 -26.63 12.44
C VAL A 738 1.74 -28.16 12.31
N ALA A 739 0.62 -28.86 12.45
CA ALA A 739 0.57 -30.32 12.40
C ALA A 739 0.28 -30.87 10.98
N SER A 740 -0.40 -30.07 10.16
CA SER A 740 -0.78 -30.38 8.78
C SER A 740 0.19 -29.78 7.76
N ASP A 741 0.18 -30.30 6.53
CA ASP A 741 0.97 -29.74 5.43
C ASP A 741 0.42 -28.42 4.92
N GLU A 742 -0.82 -28.09 5.27
CA GLU A 742 -1.50 -26.87 4.93
C GLU A 742 -2.09 -26.24 6.19
N PHE A 743 -1.89 -24.95 6.40
CA PHE A 743 -2.55 -24.19 7.47
C PHE A 743 -2.90 -22.78 7.00
N ARG A 744 -3.84 -22.14 7.69
CA ARG A 744 -4.14 -20.72 7.52
C ARG A 744 -3.37 -19.92 8.55
N ALA A 745 -2.59 -18.95 8.09
CA ALA A 745 -1.93 -18.01 8.99
C ALA A 745 -2.98 -17.24 9.82
N PRO A 746 -2.65 -16.77 11.04
CA PRO A 746 -3.62 -16.12 11.93
C PRO A 746 -4.35 -14.95 11.27
N ASN A 747 -5.60 -14.73 11.68
CA ASN A 747 -6.44 -13.67 11.12
C ASN A 747 -5.92 -12.30 11.58
N VAL A 748 -5.82 -11.35 10.66
CA VAL A 748 -5.59 -9.92 10.95
C VAL A 748 -6.71 -9.10 10.33
N PRO A 749 -7.16 -8.03 11.00
CA PRO A 749 -8.14 -7.12 10.41
C PRO A 749 -7.56 -6.51 9.15
N SER A 750 -8.20 -6.73 8.00
CA SER A 750 -7.86 -5.94 6.84
C SER A 750 -8.90 -5.85 5.73
N PRO A 751 -9.06 -4.66 5.16
CA PRO A 751 -9.77 -4.45 3.90
C PRO A 751 -8.87 -4.54 2.63
N GLN A 752 -7.57 -4.89 2.70
CA GLN A 752 -6.61 -4.71 1.58
C GLN A 752 -5.53 -5.80 1.43
N ASP A 753 -4.75 -5.77 0.34
CA ASP A 753 -3.69 -6.74 -0.07
C ASP A 753 -2.53 -6.83 0.95
N TRP A 754 -2.15 -8.04 1.38
CA TRP A 754 -0.97 -8.26 2.24
C TRP A 754 0.05 -9.18 1.61
N VAL A 755 1.29 -9.02 2.09
CA VAL A 755 2.38 -9.97 1.88
C VAL A 755 2.66 -10.65 3.21
N LEU A 756 2.42 -11.95 3.30
CA LEU A 756 2.89 -12.77 4.42
C LEU A 756 4.37 -13.08 4.19
N VAL A 757 5.21 -12.75 5.17
CA VAL A 757 6.63 -13.12 5.19
C VAL A 757 6.85 -14.12 6.30
N MET A 758 7.49 -15.23 5.99
CA MET A 758 7.94 -16.24 6.94
C MET A 758 9.45 -16.39 6.81
N GLU A 759 10.21 -15.84 7.75
CA GLU A 759 11.67 -15.87 7.73
C GLU A 759 12.18 -16.89 8.76
N LYS A 760 13.21 -17.67 8.42
CA LYS A 760 13.78 -18.66 9.33
C LYS A 760 14.26 -17.96 10.60
N ALA A 761 13.81 -18.45 11.75
CA ALA A 761 14.33 -17.97 13.02
C ALA A 761 15.68 -18.64 13.29
N GLU A 762 16.72 -17.83 13.47
CA GLU A 762 18.03 -18.36 13.86
C GLU A 762 17.99 -18.94 15.28
N PRO A 763 18.65 -20.09 15.53
CA PRO A 763 18.85 -20.59 16.87
C PRO A 763 19.68 -19.56 17.64
N GLN A 764 19.10 -19.03 18.72
CA GLN A 764 19.62 -17.95 19.56
C GLN A 764 21.15 -17.76 19.51
N ASN A 765 21.59 -16.85 18.66
CA ASN A 765 22.78 -16.05 18.90
C ASN A 765 22.35 -14.59 18.91
N THR A 766 21.92 -14.12 20.09
CA THR A 766 21.57 -12.73 20.38
C THR A 766 22.81 -11.83 20.36
N SER A 767 23.56 -11.81 19.25
CA SER A 767 24.63 -10.84 19.02
C SER A 767 25.03 -10.71 17.54
N ARG A 768 24.21 -10.01 16.74
CA ARG A 768 24.64 -8.80 15.98
C ARG A 768 23.51 -8.28 15.10
N ARG A 769 23.48 -6.96 15.04
CA ARG A 769 22.40 -6.08 14.57
C ARG A 769 22.52 -5.85 13.07
N ASN A 770 21.40 -5.58 12.41
CA ASN A 770 21.25 -4.40 11.54
C ASN A 770 19.80 -3.89 11.35
N ALA A 771 18.88 -4.21 12.28
CA ALA A 771 17.58 -3.54 12.42
C ALA A 771 17.38 -2.89 13.80
N SER A 772 18.30 -3.08 14.74
CA SER A 772 18.07 -2.78 16.15
C SER A 772 18.64 -1.43 16.64
N ALA A 773 19.02 -0.51 15.75
CA ALA A 773 19.40 0.84 16.19
C ALA A 773 18.17 1.74 16.41
N LEU A 774 17.06 1.50 15.68
CA LEU A 774 15.82 2.28 15.80
C LEU A 774 14.77 1.66 16.73
N GLN A 775 14.77 0.33 16.86
CA GLN A 775 13.82 -0.41 17.70
C GLN A 775 14.28 -0.51 19.17
N ALA A 776 15.57 -0.76 19.41
CA ALA A 776 16.12 -0.87 20.78
C ALA A 776 16.05 0.48 21.53
N GLY A 777 16.07 1.62 20.84
CA GLY A 777 15.83 2.94 21.45
C GLY A 777 14.37 3.19 21.84
N LYS A 778 13.42 2.41 21.31
CA LYS A 778 11.97 2.55 21.60
C LYS A 778 11.47 1.55 22.65
N GLU A 779 12.04 0.35 22.71
CA GLU A 779 11.72 -0.68 23.72
C GLU A 779 12.40 -0.40 25.07
N THR A 780 13.67 0.01 25.08
CA THR A 780 14.34 0.46 26.33
C THR A 780 13.65 1.69 26.94
N ALA A 781 13.07 2.56 26.10
CA ALA A 781 12.27 3.69 26.54
C ALA A 781 10.91 3.28 27.14
N ALA A 782 10.30 2.16 26.69
CA ALA A 782 9.04 1.66 27.26
C ALA A 782 9.26 0.93 28.60
N GLU A 783 10.35 0.18 28.73
CA GLU A 783 10.75 -0.46 29.99
C GLU A 783 11.15 0.57 31.05
N GLY A 784 11.93 1.59 30.68
CA GLY A 784 12.25 2.72 31.56
C GLY A 784 11.03 3.56 31.94
N LEU A 785 10.07 3.75 31.03
CA LEU A 785 8.80 4.42 31.33
C LEU A 785 7.93 3.60 32.29
N LYS A 786 7.90 2.28 32.13
CA LYS A 786 7.16 1.36 33.02
C LYS A 786 7.76 1.34 34.41
N ALA A 787 9.09 1.34 34.55
CA ALA A 787 9.77 1.45 35.84
C ALA A 787 9.36 2.75 36.59
N LYS A 788 9.43 3.90 35.92
CA LYS A 788 8.98 5.19 36.49
C LYS A 788 7.50 5.20 36.84
N ALA A 789 6.66 4.60 36.00
CA ALA A 789 5.22 4.50 36.26
C ALA A 789 4.92 3.65 37.51
N VAL A 790 5.67 2.57 37.73
CA VAL A 790 5.61 1.72 38.93
C VAL A 790 6.08 2.48 40.17
N GLU A 791 7.12 3.32 40.04
CA GLU A 791 7.61 4.21 41.12
C GLU A 791 6.65 5.37 41.45
N GLY A 792 5.58 5.53 40.65
CA GLY A 792 4.53 6.51 40.92
C GLY A 792 4.68 7.84 40.18
N ASP A 793 5.52 7.92 39.15
CA ASP A 793 5.60 9.11 38.30
C ASP A 793 4.31 9.29 37.49
N ILE A 794 3.58 10.38 37.76
CA ILE A 794 2.27 10.68 37.18
C ILE A 794 2.34 10.84 35.65
N ALA A 795 3.39 11.48 35.13
CA ALA A 795 3.56 11.70 33.69
C ALA A 795 3.89 10.39 32.98
N ALA A 796 4.66 9.51 33.63
CA ALA A 796 4.96 8.17 33.14
C ALA A 796 3.73 7.27 33.13
N GLN A 797 2.90 7.31 34.18
CA GLN A 797 1.64 6.58 34.27
C GLN A 797 0.67 7.00 33.15
N LEU A 798 0.49 8.31 32.95
CA LEU A 798 -0.37 8.83 31.88
C LEU A 798 0.18 8.50 30.48
N SER A 799 1.49 8.65 30.28
CA SER A 799 2.15 8.28 29.02
C SER A 799 2.00 6.79 28.71
N LEU A 800 2.09 5.94 29.73
CA LEU A 800 1.91 4.50 29.59
C LEU A 800 0.45 4.16 29.28
N ALA A 801 -0.51 4.87 29.88
CA ALA A 801 -1.94 4.74 29.55
C ALA A 801 -2.23 5.07 28.08
N TYR A 802 -1.70 6.17 27.55
CA TYR A 802 -1.81 6.51 26.13
C TYR A 802 -1.15 5.46 25.22
N ARG A 803 -0.01 4.91 25.63
CA ARG A 803 0.69 3.87 24.87
C ARG A 803 -0.10 2.56 24.83
N TYR A 804 -0.69 2.12 25.95
CA TYR A 804 -1.57 0.95 26.00
C TYR A 804 -2.88 1.18 25.23
N ARG A 805 -3.45 2.38 25.22
CA ARG A 805 -4.63 2.69 24.39
C ARG A 805 -4.31 2.66 22.90
N ASP A 806 -3.16 3.21 22.50
CA ASP A 806 -2.79 3.37 21.09
C ASP A 806 -2.02 2.17 20.52
N GLY A 807 -1.55 1.24 21.35
CA GLY A 807 -0.64 0.16 20.98
C GLY A 807 0.76 0.64 20.58
N LYS A 808 1.24 1.76 21.16
CA LYS A 808 2.51 2.40 20.79
C LYS A 808 3.65 1.95 21.70
N GLY A 809 4.44 0.98 21.24
CA GLY A 809 5.59 0.45 22.00
C GLY A 809 5.21 -0.46 23.18
N VAL A 810 3.92 -0.75 23.34
CA VAL A 810 3.33 -1.80 24.18
C VAL A 810 2.12 -2.36 23.41
N GLY A 811 1.69 -3.60 23.70
CA GLY A 811 0.46 -4.15 23.10
C GLY A 811 -0.76 -3.29 23.45
N ARG A 812 -1.72 -3.17 22.53
CA ARG A 812 -2.94 -2.41 22.82
C ARG A 812 -3.78 -3.15 23.86
N ASP A 813 -4.01 -2.52 25.00
CA ASP A 813 -4.77 -3.06 26.13
C ASP A 813 -5.53 -1.93 26.82
N TYR A 814 -6.85 -1.89 26.64
CA TYR A 814 -7.68 -0.85 27.23
C TYR A 814 -7.84 -1.01 28.75
N ALA A 815 -7.70 -2.22 29.29
CA ALA A 815 -7.78 -2.46 30.72
C ALA A 815 -6.51 -1.95 31.42
N GLU A 816 -5.33 -2.22 30.86
CA GLU A 816 -4.08 -1.65 31.36
C GLU A 816 -4.02 -0.13 31.15
N ALA A 817 -4.50 0.38 30.01
CA ALA A 817 -4.63 1.83 29.81
C ALA A 817 -5.48 2.48 30.91
N MET A 818 -6.63 1.89 31.23
CA MET A 818 -7.52 2.38 32.28
C MET A 818 -6.87 2.30 33.67
N ARG A 819 -6.15 1.23 33.97
CA ARG A 819 -5.43 1.05 35.24
C ARG A 819 -4.39 2.16 35.46
N TRP A 820 -3.52 2.38 34.47
CA TRP A 820 -2.46 3.39 34.59
C TRP A 820 -3.01 4.81 34.64
N ALA A 821 -4.05 5.11 33.85
CA ALA A 821 -4.70 6.42 33.88
C ALA A 821 -5.40 6.69 35.22
N ARG A 822 -6.05 5.69 35.83
CA ARG A 822 -6.68 5.84 37.16
C ARG A 822 -5.66 6.17 38.25
N LEU A 823 -4.50 5.53 38.25
CA LEU A 823 -3.44 5.83 39.23
C LEU A 823 -2.99 7.30 39.18
N ALA A 824 -2.88 7.87 37.96
CA ALA A 824 -2.58 9.28 37.78
C ALA A 824 -3.77 10.19 38.13
N ALA A 825 -5.00 9.79 37.78
CA ALA A 825 -6.23 10.54 38.07
C ALA A 825 -6.52 10.62 39.58
N ASP A 826 -6.34 9.53 40.32
CA ASP A 826 -6.56 9.47 41.78
C ASP A 826 -5.61 10.41 42.54
N ARG A 827 -4.50 10.83 41.91
CA ARG A 827 -3.54 11.81 42.44
C ARG A 827 -3.81 13.26 41.97
N GLY A 828 -4.96 13.52 41.36
CA GLY A 828 -5.36 14.88 40.98
C GLY A 828 -4.87 15.34 39.59
N ASN A 829 -4.32 14.46 38.76
CA ASN A 829 -3.89 14.84 37.41
C ASN A 829 -5.09 15.02 36.47
N ALA A 830 -5.28 16.24 35.96
CA ALA A 830 -6.45 16.62 35.17
C ALA A 830 -6.49 15.97 33.77
N GLU A 831 -5.33 15.72 33.15
CA GLU A 831 -5.25 15.02 31.85
C GLU A 831 -5.59 13.53 31.99
N ALA A 832 -5.15 12.92 33.09
CA ALA A 832 -5.51 11.54 33.41
C ALA A 832 -7.00 11.40 33.76
N MET A 833 -7.57 12.37 34.48
CA MET A 833 -9.02 12.43 34.71
C MET A 833 -9.80 12.58 33.40
N ASP A 834 -9.35 13.43 32.47
CA ASP A 834 -9.94 13.54 31.13
C ASP A 834 -9.88 12.19 30.39
N PHE A 835 -8.71 11.54 30.39
CA PHE A 835 -8.53 10.23 29.77
C PHE A 835 -9.45 9.16 30.35
N VAL A 836 -9.56 9.09 31.68
CA VAL A 836 -10.47 8.17 32.39
C VAL A 836 -11.93 8.49 32.05
N GLY A 837 -12.29 9.77 32.03
CA GLY A 837 -13.62 10.23 31.63
C GLY A 837 -13.97 9.77 30.21
N TRP A 838 -13.04 9.94 29.26
CA TRP A 838 -13.22 9.52 27.88
C TRP A 838 -13.34 7.98 27.73
N MET A 839 -12.55 7.21 28.48
CA MET A 839 -12.66 5.74 28.51
C MET A 839 -14.04 5.26 29.00
N PHE A 840 -14.62 5.93 30.01
CA PHE A 840 -15.99 5.68 30.47
C PHE A 840 -17.05 6.15 29.47
N PHE A 841 -16.80 7.25 28.76
CA PHE A 841 -17.71 7.81 27.79
C PHE A 841 -17.88 6.91 26.56
N GLU A 842 -16.79 6.29 26.11
CA GLU A 842 -16.74 5.36 24.98
C GLU A 842 -17.00 3.89 25.36
N GLY A 843 -16.80 3.53 26.64
CA GLY A 843 -16.91 2.14 27.07
C GLY A 843 -15.70 1.27 26.67
N LEU A 844 -14.51 1.85 26.62
CA LEU A 844 -13.27 1.16 26.25
C LEU A 844 -12.60 0.58 27.49
N GLY A 845 -12.52 -0.76 27.58
CA GLY A 845 -11.93 -1.45 28.74
C GLY A 845 -12.78 -1.36 30.02
N VAL A 846 -13.91 -0.65 29.98
CA VAL A 846 -14.90 -0.52 31.07
C VAL A 846 -16.31 -0.42 30.47
N LYS A 847 -17.35 -0.71 31.27
CA LYS A 847 -18.73 -0.49 30.83
C LYS A 847 -18.98 1.01 30.64
N ARG A 848 -19.54 1.39 29.49
CA ARG A 848 -19.90 2.77 29.15
C ARG A 848 -20.78 3.38 30.24
N SER A 849 -20.40 4.56 30.73
CA SER A 849 -21.14 5.32 31.75
C SER A 849 -20.94 6.84 31.57
N PRO A 850 -21.85 7.50 30.84
CA PRO A 850 -21.78 8.95 30.62
C PRO A 850 -21.84 9.78 31.90
N ALA A 851 -22.56 9.32 32.93
CA ALA A 851 -22.64 10.01 34.23
C ALA A 851 -21.28 10.00 34.97
N ILE A 852 -20.57 8.87 34.95
CA ILE A 852 -19.23 8.78 35.53
C ILE A 852 -18.24 9.62 34.72
N ALA A 853 -18.32 9.55 33.39
CA ALA A 853 -17.50 10.37 32.48
C ALA A 853 -17.66 11.86 32.76
N ALA A 854 -18.90 12.36 32.85
CA ALA A 854 -19.20 13.75 33.17
C ALA A 854 -18.65 14.17 34.54
N GLY A 855 -18.66 13.28 35.53
CA GLY A 855 -18.02 13.52 36.83
C GLY A 855 -16.51 13.76 36.73
N TYR A 856 -15.79 12.93 35.97
CA TYR A 856 -14.36 13.11 35.71
C TYR A 856 -14.06 14.37 34.90
N PHE A 857 -14.82 14.64 33.84
CA PHE A 857 -14.66 15.87 33.05
C PHE A 857 -14.90 17.12 33.90
N LYS A 858 -15.93 17.11 34.77
CA LYS A 858 -16.22 18.22 35.69
C LYS A 858 -15.10 18.46 36.70
N ALA A 859 -14.51 17.39 37.25
CA ALA A 859 -13.37 17.51 38.17
C ALA A 859 -12.11 18.10 37.48
N ALA A 860 -11.93 17.82 36.19
CA ALA A 860 -10.75 18.23 35.44
C ALA A 860 -10.89 19.55 34.64
N ALA A 861 -12.12 20.03 34.40
CA ALA A 861 -12.41 21.16 33.50
C ALA A 861 -11.73 22.49 33.88
N GLY A 862 -11.33 22.67 35.14
CA GLY A 862 -10.58 23.86 35.57
C GLY A 862 -9.10 23.86 35.18
N LYS A 863 -8.55 22.70 34.80
CA LYS A 863 -7.10 22.50 34.56
C LYS A 863 -6.78 21.73 33.27
N SER A 864 -7.78 21.20 32.57
CA SER A 864 -7.64 20.49 31.30
C SER A 864 -8.62 21.06 30.27
N ALA A 865 -8.09 21.56 29.16
CA ALA A 865 -8.89 22.12 28.08
C ALA A 865 -9.74 21.05 27.36
N ALA A 866 -9.21 19.84 27.24
CA ALA A 866 -9.93 18.68 26.69
C ALA A 866 -11.09 18.25 27.61
N ALA A 867 -10.87 18.23 28.93
CA ALA A 867 -11.94 17.93 29.88
C ALA A 867 -13.05 19.00 29.86
N ALA A 868 -12.67 20.28 29.79
CA ALA A 868 -13.62 21.37 29.67
C ALA A 868 -14.42 21.31 28.35
N TRP A 869 -13.76 20.91 27.25
CA TRP A 869 -14.41 20.62 25.98
C TRP A 869 -15.43 19.48 26.10
N ASN A 870 -15.00 18.33 26.62
CA ASN A 870 -15.83 17.14 26.79
C ASN A 870 -17.00 17.37 27.75
N LEU A 871 -16.80 18.17 28.81
CA LEU A 871 -17.87 18.57 29.72
C LEU A 871 -18.96 19.40 29.02
N GLY A 872 -18.57 20.31 28.12
CA GLY A 872 -19.56 21.06 27.35
C GLY A 872 -20.36 20.16 26.40
N GLN A 873 -19.72 19.13 25.83
CA GLN A 873 -20.43 18.11 25.04
C GLN A 873 -21.45 17.33 25.90
N CYS A 874 -21.10 16.99 27.14
CA CYS A 874 -22.03 16.37 28.09
C CYS A 874 -23.26 17.26 28.37
N TYR A 875 -23.07 18.57 28.54
CA TYR A 875 -24.15 19.53 28.75
C TYR A 875 -25.03 19.75 27.51
N VAL A 876 -24.52 19.62 26.29
CA VAL A 876 -25.37 19.75 25.09
C VAL A 876 -26.08 18.44 24.75
N GLY A 877 -25.42 17.31 24.90
CA GLY A 877 -25.96 15.99 24.56
C GLY A 877 -26.86 15.35 25.61
N ALA A 878 -27.06 16.00 26.77
CA ALA A 878 -27.69 15.41 27.96
C ALA A 878 -27.05 14.08 28.39
N GLN A 879 -25.72 13.98 28.28
CA GLN A 879 -24.97 12.74 28.47
C GLN A 879 -24.39 12.68 29.88
N GLY A 880 -25.20 12.18 30.82
CA GLY A 880 -24.83 12.08 32.24
C GLY A 880 -25.06 13.35 33.04
N LEU A 881 -25.52 14.43 32.39
CA LEU A 881 -25.95 15.70 32.96
C LEU A 881 -27.22 16.15 32.22
N ASP A 882 -28.02 17.01 32.83
CA ASP A 882 -29.13 17.66 32.14
C ASP A 882 -28.63 18.62 31.05
N GLN A 883 -29.46 18.83 30.02
CA GLN A 883 -29.11 19.73 28.92
C GLN A 883 -29.02 21.19 29.39
N ASP A 884 -27.88 21.86 29.18
CA ASP A 884 -27.65 23.25 29.60
C ASP A 884 -26.64 23.94 28.66
N VAL A 885 -27.15 24.58 27.61
CA VAL A 885 -26.32 25.24 26.59
C VAL A 885 -25.53 26.45 27.12
N PRO A 886 -26.08 27.32 27.98
CA PRO A 886 -25.30 28.37 28.63
C PRO A 886 -24.10 27.85 29.44
N LYS A 887 -24.26 26.77 30.22
CA LYS A 887 -23.13 26.15 30.93
C LYS A 887 -22.13 25.50 29.97
N ALA A 888 -22.60 24.87 28.90
CA ALA A 888 -21.72 24.32 27.86
C ALA A 888 -20.84 25.41 27.23
N LEU A 889 -21.45 26.57 26.92
CA LEU A 889 -20.75 27.72 26.37
C LEU A 889 -19.70 28.28 27.35
N GLU A 890 -20.02 28.37 28.63
CA GLU A 890 -19.08 28.82 29.66
C GLU A 890 -17.83 27.92 29.71
N VAL A 891 -18.01 26.60 29.72
CA VAL A 891 -16.89 25.65 29.80
C VAL A 891 -16.10 25.56 28.48
N TRP A 892 -16.75 25.72 27.32
CA TRP A 892 -16.06 25.83 26.03
C TRP A 892 -15.25 27.11 25.88
N LYS A 893 -15.74 28.25 26.40
CA LYS A 893 -14.94 29.50 26.45
C LYS A 893 -13.72 29.34 27.34
N LYS A 894 -13.86 28.64 28.48
CA LYS A 894 -12.72 28.27 29.33
C LYS A 894 -11.72 27.36 28.61
N ALA A 895 -12.19 26.34 27.89
CA ALA A 895 -11.36 25.47 27.06
C ALA A 895 -10.62 26.26 25.96
N ALA A 896 -11.30 27.18 25.28
CA ALA A 896 -10.73 28.05 24.27
C ALA A 896 -9.64 28.98 24.84
N ALA A 897 -9.86 29.53 26.03
CA ALA A 897 -8.85 30.33 26.74
C ALA A 897 -7.61 29.52 27.12
N MET A 898 -7.78 28.23 27.42
CA MET A 898 -6.68 27.27 27.64
C MET A 898 -6.05 26.73 26.33
N GLY A 899 -6.44 27.26 25.16
CA GLY A 899 -5.83 26.93 23.87
C GLY A 899 -6.51 25.82 23.07
N HIS A 900 -7.74 25.40 23.42
CA HIS A 900 -8.46 24.36 22.67
C HIS A 900 -9.21 24.94 21.47
N GLY A 901 -8.63 24.83 20.26
CA GLY A 901 -9.16 25.44 19.04
C GLY A 901 -10.58 24.97 18.66
N ARG A 902 -10.88 23.67 18.77
CA ARG A 902 -12.23 23.12 18.52
C ARG A 902 -13.30 23.60 19.51
N ALA A 903 -12.88 23.99 20.72
CA ALA A 903 -13.82 24.58 21.68
C ALA A 903 -14.13 26.04 21.31
N ALA A 904 -13.13 26.76 20.79
CA ALA A 904 -13.31 28.11 20.28
C ALA A 904 -14.24 28.13 19.05
N SER A 905 -14.07 27.20 18.10
CA SER A 905 -14.96 27.12 16.92
C SER A 905 -16.40 26.76 17.29
N THR A 906 -16.60 25.80 18.20
CA THR A 906 -17.94 25.42 18.68
C THR A 906 -18.63 26.53 19.46
N ALA A 907 -17.91 27.23 20.35
CA ALA A 907 -18.44 28.40 21.04
C ALA A 907 -18.81 29.52 20.05
N ALA A 908 -18.00 29.72 19.00
CA ALA A 908 -18.33 30.67 17.93
C ALA A 908 -19.61 30.28 17.19
N MET A 909 -19.81 28.99 16.89
CA MET A 909 -21.04 28.50 16.26
C MET A 909 -22.27 28.73 17.12
N VAL A 910 -22.20 28.51 18.44
CA VAL A 910 -23.32 28.75 19.36
C VAL A 910 -23.74 30.23 19.34
N TYR A 911 -22.78 31.17 19.42
CA TYR A 911 -23.08 32.60 19.31
C TYR A 911 -23.58 33.01 17.92
N LEU A 912 -23.16 32.31 16.85
CA LEU A 912 -23.66 32.57 15.50
C LEU A 912 -25.08 32.03 15.28
N ALA A 913 -25.39 30.87 15.86
CA ALA A 913 -26.67 30.19 15.74
C ALA A 913 -27.76 30.80 16.64
N GLY A 914 -27.38 31.29 17.83
CA GLY A 914 -28.32 31.78 18.85
C GLY A 914 -29.03 30.66 19.62
N GLU A 915 -28.42 29.48 19.71
CA GLU A 915 -29.00 28.33 20.41
C GLU A 915 -28.78 28.47 21.91
N GLY A 916 -29.87 28.63 22.68
CA GLY A 916 -29.81 28.74 24.14
C GLY A 916 -29.19 30.03 24.69
N VAL A 917 -28.63 30.89 23.83
CA VAL A 917 -28.09 32.23 24.15
C VAL A 917 -28.41 33.21 23.02
N ALA A 918 -28.43 34.52 23.30
CA ALA A 918 -28.64 35.51 22.26
C ALA A 918 -27.53 35.47 21.20
N PRO A 919 -27.85 35.57 19.89
CA PRO A 919 -26.84 35.66 18.85
C PRO A 919 -25.89 36.85 19.05
N ASP A 920 -24.59 36.63 18.87
CA ASP A 920 -23.57 37.68 18.93
C ASP A 920 -22.51 37.43 17.87
N ALA A 921 -22.68 38.09 16.71
CA ALA A 921 -21.78 37.93 15.58
C ALA A 921 -20.35 38.45 15.87
N ALA A 922 -20.19 39.42 16.76
CA ALA A 922 -18.88 39.98 17.10
C ALA A 922 -18.08 39.01 17.98
N GLU A 923 -18.73 38.46 19.02
CA GLU A 923 -18.11 37.43 19.87
C GLU A 923 -17.90 36.12 19.09
N ALA A 924 -18.83 35.74 18.20
CA ALA A 924 -18.63 34.61 17.28
C ALA A 924 -17.41 34.80 16.38
N ARG A 925 -17.25 35.98 15.76
CA ARG A 925 -16.09 36.28 14.90
C ARG A 925 -14.78 36.21 15.69
N LYS A 926 -14.75 36.78 16.91
CA LYS A 926 -13.57 36.74 17.79
C LYS A 926 -13.17 35.31 18.14
N LEU A 927 -14.13 34.46 18.52
CA LEU A 927 -13.87 33.06 18.87
C LEU A 927 -13.48 32.23 17.64
N ALA A 928 -14.05 32.49 16.47
CA ALA A 928 -13.69 31.82 15.22
C ALA A 928 -12.27 32.20 14.74
N THR A 929 -11.88 33.48 14.87
CA THR A 929 -10.48 33.92 14.66
C THR A 929 -9.55 33.23 15.64
N ARG A 930 -9.92 33.17 16.92
CA ARG A 930 -9.12 32.46 17.93
C ARG A 930 -8.96 30.98 17.60
N ALA A 931 -10.00 30.32 17.09
CA ALA A 931 -9.91 28.94 16.64
C ALA A 931 -8.90 28.78 15.49
N ALA A 932 -8.94 29.67 14.49
CA ALA A 932 -8.00 29.66 13.38
C ALA A 932 -6.54 29.93 13.82
N GLU A 933 -6.31 30.85 14.77
CA GLU A 933 -4.99 31.11 15.38
C GLU A 933 -4.44 29.89 16.14
N LEU A 934 -5.34 29.11 16.76
CA LEU A 934 -5.01 27.85 17.44
C LEU A 934 -4.85 26.68 16.45
N ASN A 935 -4.75 26.96 15.15
CA ASN A 935 -4.65 26.01 14.06
C ASN A 935 -5.84 25.03 13.97
N ASP A 936 -7.02 25.42 14.48
CA ASP A 936 -8.25 24.65 14.27
C ASP A 936 -8.91 25.03 12.94
N PRO A 937 -9.02 24.09 12.00
CA PRO A 937 -9.56 24.35 10.67
C PRO A 937 -11.02 24.83 10.68
N SER A 938 -11.83 24.38 11.64
CA SER A 938 -13.25 24.76 11.75
C SER A 938 -13.41 26.26 12.08
N GLY A 939 -12.38 26.91 12.63
CA GLY A 939 -12.35 28.36 12.79
C GLY A 939 -12.47 29.12 11.46
N LEU A 940 -11.78 28.67 10.42
CA LEU A 940 -11.87 29.26 9.07
C LEU A 940 -13.24 29.02 8.42
N VAL A 941 -13.88 27.88 8.71
CA VAL A 941 -15.24 27.57 8.24
C VAL A 941 -16.25 28.55 8.84
N VAL A 942 -16.20 28.77 10.16
CA VAL A 942 -17.10 29.70 10.86
C VAL A 942 -16.83 31.15 10.44
N LEU A 943 -15.57 31.54 10.25
CA LEU A 943 -15.24 32.87 9.70
C LEU A 943 -15.82 33.08 8.31
N GLY A 944 -15.70 32.09 7.42
CA GLY A 944 -16.28 32.16 6.08
C GLY A 944 -17.80 32.30 6.11
N GLU A 945 -18.48 31.61 7.03
CA GLU A 945 -19.93 31.75 7.23
C GLU A 945 -20.33 33.14 7.74
N ILE A 946 -19.61 33.68 8.73
CA ILE A 946 -19.88 35.04 9.25
C ILE A 946 -19.69 36.08 8.13
N GLN A 947 -18.62 35.94 7.34
CA GLN A 947 -18.32 36.82 6.21
C GLN A 947 -19.40 36.71 5.12
N PHE A 948 -19.84 35.49 4.81
CA PHE A 948 -20.91 35.26 3.85
C PHE A 948 -22.23 35.92 4.30
N GLN A 949 -22.63 35.76 5.56
CA GLN A 949 -23.82 36.41 6.12
C GLN A 949 -23.72 37.93 6.15
N ALA A 950 -22.50 38.47 6.26
CA ALA A 950 -22.22 39.90 6.18
C ALA A 950 -22.12 40.44 4.73
N GLY A 951 -22.21 39.58 3.71
CA GLY A 951 -22.03 39.96 2.30
C GLY A 951 -20.57 40.12 1.85
N GLU A 952 -19.60 39.73 2.68
CA GLU A 952 -18.16 39.79 2.45
C GLU A 952 -17.68 38.59 1.59
N LEU A 953 -18.29 38.40 0.41
CA LEU A 953 -18.22 37.16 -0.38
C LEU A 953 -16.79 36.73 -0.75
N GLU A 954 -15.90 37.66 -1.08
CA GLU A 954 -14.50 37.34 -1.44
C GLU A 954 -13.67 36.86 -0.24
N GLN A 955 -13.97 37.38 0.95
CA GLN A 955 -13.29 36.97 2.18
C GLN A 955 -13.79 35.60 2.62
N ALA A 956 -15.10 35.34 2.47
CA ALA A 956 -15.70 34.03 2.65
C ALA A 956 -15.09 32.99 1.69
N ARG A 957 -14.96 33.35 0.40
CA ARG A 957 -14.30 32.54 -0.64
C ARG A 957 -12.86 32.21 -0.27
N ALA A 958 -12.08 33.20 0.15
CA ALA A 958 -10.68 33.02 0.52
C ALA A 958 -10.53 32.07 1.71
N ASN A 959 -11.35 32.23 2.75
CA ASN A 959 -11.33 31.35 3.92
C ASN A 959 -11.74 29.92 3.57
N TRP A 960 -12.84 29.72 2.84
CA TRP A 960 -13.31 28.38 2.41
C TRP A 960 -12.37 27.68 1.42
N THR A 961 -11.70 28.44 0.54
CA THR A 961 -10.68 27.90 -0.38
C THR A 961 -9.42 27.49 0.38
N LYS A 962 -8.98 28.31 1.35
CA LYS A 962 -7.80 28.00 2.16
C LYS A 962 -8.01 26.71 2.95
N ILE A 963 -9.19 26.50 3.52
CA ILE A 963 -9.49 25.28 4.27
C ILE A 963 -9.72 24.05 3.38
N SER A 964 -10.28 24.18 2.17
CA SER A 964 -10.46 23.04 1.26
C SER A 964 -9.14 22.40 0.81
N GLN A 965 -8.04 23.13 0.91
CA GLN A 965 -6.68 22.67 0.60
C GLN A 965 -5.97 21.97 1.79
N ILE A 966 -6.53 22.03 3.00
CA ILE A 966 -5.93 21.44 4.21
C ILE A 966 -6.50 20.02 4.39
N LYS A 967 -5.63 18.99 4.41
CA LYS A 967 -6.01 17.63 4.84
C LYS A 967 -6.19 17.60 6.36
N PRO A 968 -7.33 17.16 6.93
CA PRO A 968 -7.42 16.91 8.35
C PRO A 968 -6.61 15.67 8.70
N THR A 969 -5.76 15.80 9.72
CA THR A 969 -5.19 14.67 10.44
C THR A 969 -6.26 14.14 11.40
N GLY A 970 -6.48 12.82 11.41
CA GLY A 970 -7.44 12.21 12.32
C GLY A 970 -6.92 12.06 13.76
N ARG A 971 -7.83 11.53 14.62
CA ARG A 971 -7.63 10.75 15.88
C ARG A 971 -8.04 11.38 17.24
N THR A 972 -9.21 12.01 17.36
CA THR A 972 -9.76 12.46 18.69
C THR A 972 -11.21 12.07 19.06
N GLY A 973 -11.85 11.10 18.39
CA GLY A 973 -12.93 10.28 18.98
C GLY A 973 -14.30 10.92 19.31
N HIS A 974 -15.28 10.74 18.40
CA HIS A 974 -16.69 10.33 18.60
C HIS A 974 -17.22 9.92 17.19
N PRO A 975 -18.27 9.07 17.00
CA PRO A 975 -18.50 8.35 15.75
C PRO A 975 -18.97 9.28 14.63
N GLU A 976 -18.37 9.05 13.46
CA GLU A 976 -18.86 9.40 12.11
C GLU A 976 -19.75 10.65 12.01
N GLN A 977 -19.12 11.83 12.06
CA GLN A 977 -19.63 12.97 11.28
C GLN A 977 -18.70 13.20 10.08
N PRO A 978 -19.26 13.37 8.86
CA PRO A 978 -18.47 13.62 7.66
C PRO A 978 -17.64 14.89 7.86
N SER A 979 -16.34 14.75 7.62
CA SER A 979 -15.28 15.71 7.93
C SER A 979 -15.65 17.18 7.71
N ASP A 980 -15.17 18.07 8.59
CA ASP A 980 -15.22 19.54 8.47
C ASP A 980 -14.82 20.06 7.06
N ASN A 981 -14.03 19.29 6.30
CA ASN A 981 -13.70 19.54 4.90
C ASN A 981 -14.89 19.54 3.94
N MET A 982 -15.93 18.73 4.17
CA MET A 982 -17.13 18.71 3.33
C MET A 982 -17.90 20.01 3.46
N ALA A 983 -18.01 20.59 4.65
CA ALA A 983 -18.72 21.86 4.87
C ALA A 983 -18.03 23.05 4.18
N ALA A 984 -16.70 23.08 4.24
CA ALA A 984 -15.89 24.09 3.59
C ALA A 984 -15.91 23.99 2.05
N GLN A 985 -15.81 22.76 1.55
CA GLN A 985 -15.95 22.47 0.12
C GLN A 985 -17.38 22.80 -0.38
N GLN A 986 -18.42 22.50 0.42
CA GLN A 986 -19.81 22.88 0.15
C GLN A 986 -19.99 24.40 0.10
N GLY A 987 -19.34 25.17 0.97
CA GLY A 987 -19.34 26.65 0.92
C GLY A 987 -18.69 27.20 -0.35
N ALA A 988 -17.55 26.64 -0.77
CA ALA A 988 -16.90 26.98 -2.03
C ALA A 988 -17.76 26.61 -3.27
N ASP A 989 -18.43 25.46 -3.22
CA ASP A 989 -19.29 24.98 -4.30
C ASP A 989 -20.63 25.74 -4.38
N LEU A 990 -21.15 26.26 -3.25
CA LEU A 990 -22.29 27.19 -3.21
C LEU A 990 -21.97 28.50 -3.96
N LEU A 991 -20.76 29.05 -3.79
CA LEU A 991 -20.33 30.24 -4.53
C LEU A 991 -20.20 29.98 -6.03
N LYS A 992 -19.78 28.77 -6.46
CA LYS A 992 -19.78 28.37 -7.88
C LYS A 992 -21.20 28.30 -8.45
N LEU A 993 -22.18 27.79 -7.69
CA LEU A 993 -23.59 27.78 -8.11
C LEU A 993 -24.15 29.20 -8.26
N ILE A 994 -23.79 30.12 -7.36
CA ILE A 994 -24.16 31.55 -7.44
C ILE A 994 -23.55 32.20 -8.71
N ASP A 995 -22.28 31.91 -9.01
CA ASP A 995 -21.61 32.39 -10.21
C ASP A 995 -22.20 31.78 -11.50
N CYS A 996 -22.66 30.52 -11.46
CA CYS A 996 -23.36 29.86 -12.57
C CYS A 996 -24.77 30.42 -12.81
N ARG A 997 -25.53 30.81 -11.78
CA ARG A 997 -26.86 31.45 -11.92
C ARG A 997 -26.81 32.74 -12.74
N ARG A 998 -25.67 33.43 -12.77
CA ARG A 998 -25.46 34.64 -13.56
C ARG A 998 -25.22 34.36 -15.06
N ARG A 999 -25.10 33.10 -15.46
CA ARG A 999 -24.90 32.69 -16.87
C ARG A 999 -26.20 32.10 -17.43
N LYS A 1000 -26.64 32.57 -18.60
CA LYS A 1000 -27.75 31.94 -19.33
C LYS A 1000 -27.25 30.64 -19.98
N PRO A 1001 -27.85 29.47 -19.71
CA PRO A 1001 -27.61 28.29 -20.53
C PRO A 1001 -28.30 28.47 -21.89
N GLU A 1002 -27.64 28.05 -22.97
CA GLU A 1002 -28.26 27.94 -24.29
C GLU A 1002 -29.22 26.72 -24.28
N PRO A 1003 -30.40 26.80 -24.92
CA PRO A 1003 -31.32 25.65 -25.04
C PRO A 1003 -30.60 24.41 -25.59
N GLY A 1004 -30.70 23.28 -24.89
CA GLY A 1004 -30.06 22.01 -25.27
C GLY A 1004 -28.58 21.85 -24.89
N LYS A 1005 -27.96 22.83 -24.19
CA LYS A 1005 -26.62 22.67 -23.60
C LYS A 1005 -26.71 22.51 -22.08
N PHE A 1006 -26.20 21.38 -21.58
CA PHE A 1006 -26.15 21.10 -20.15
C PHE A 1006 -25.19 22.06 -19.43
N ALA A 1007 -25.68 22.77 -18.42
CA ALA A 1007 -24.81 23.49 -17.50
C ALA A 1007 -24.30 22.51 -16.44
N LEU A 1008 -23.11 21.96 -16.66
CA LEU A 1008 -22.45 21.09 -15.68
C LEU A 1008 -21.76 21.93 -14.62
N VAL A 1009 -22.16 21.78 -13.36
CA VAL A 1009 -21.40 22.29 -12.22
C VAL A 1009 -20.64 21.11 -11.62
N SER A 1010 -19.38 20.99 -11.98
CA SER A 1010 -18.52 19.93 -11.44
C SER A 1010 -18.37 20.13 -9.93
N MET A 1011 -18.83 19.12 -9.18
CA MET A 1011 -18.76 19.05 -7.72
C MET A 1011 -17.94 17.80 -7.34
N PRO A 1012 -16.61 17.94 -7.18
CA PRO A 1012 -15.68 16.81 -7.10
C PRO A 1012 -15.91 15.84 -5.93
N HIS A 1013 -16.67 16.28 -4.91
CA HIS A 1013 -16.91 15.52 -3.69
C HIS A 1013 -18.18 14.63 -3.75
N ILE A 1014 -18.96 14.71 -4.82
CA ILE A 1014 -20.11 13.82 -5.07
C ILE A 1014 -19.60 12.62 -5.86
N GLN A 1015 -18.94 11.67 -5.19
CA GLN A 1015 -18.63 10.34 -5.74
C GLN A 1015 -19.74 9.33 -5.38
N GLN A 1016 -20.09 8.46 -6.32
CA GLN A 1016 -21.10 7.41 -6.17
C GLN A 1016 -20.75 6.50 -4.98
N GLY A 1017 -21.67 6.36 -4.01
CA GLY A 1017 -21.55 5.32 -2.99
C GLY A 1017 -22.42 5.43 -1.74
N TRP A 1018 -22.93 6.61 -1.35
CA TRP A 1018 -23.71 6.73 -0.11
C TRP A 1018 -24.91 7.69 -0.23
N ASN A 1019 -26.10 7.20 0.14
CA ASN A 1019 -27.46 7.74 -0.05
C ASN A 1019 -27.82 9.02 0.72
N ASN A 1020 -27.02 10.10 0.65
CA ASN A 1020 -27.26 11.28 1.52
C ASN A 1020 -27.44 12.60 0.76
N CYS A 1021 -27.63 12.57 -0.56
CA CYS A 1021 -27.39 13.73 -1.44
C CYS A 1021 -28.53 14.78 -1.53
N GLY A 1022 -29.72 14.48 -1.01
CA GLY A 1022 -30.91 15.34 -1.15
C GLY A 1022 -30.97 16.53 -0.20
N ALA A 1023 -30.82 16.26 1.09
CA ALA A 1023 -30.96 17.26 2.15
C ALA A 1023 -29.89 18.37 2.05
N THR A 1024 -28.65 18.00 1.72
CA THR A 1024 -27.53 18.94 1.56
C THR A 1024 -27.76 19.91 0.40
N SER A 1025 -28.27 19.41 -0.73
CA SER A 1025 -28.52 20.21 -1.91
C SER A 1025 -29.75 21.12 -1.74
N CYS A 1026 -30.81 20.65 -1.06
CA CYS A 1026 -31.95 21.48 -0.65
C CYS A 1026 -31.51 22.62 0.28
N ALA A 1027 -30.64 22.33 1.25
CA ALA A 1027 -30.10 23.32 2.18
C ALA A 1027 -29.21 24.36 1.48
N MET A 1028 -28.39 23.94 0.52
CA MET A 1028 -27.54 24.83 -0.29
C MET A 1028 -28.37 25.77 -1.18
N LEU A 1029 -29.42 25.26 -1.83
CA LEU A 1029 -30.29 26.08 -2.67
C LEU A 1029 -31.14 27.07 -1.86
N ALA A 1030 -31.66 26.64 -0.70
CA ALA A 1030 -32.40 27.52 0.20
C ALA A 1030 -31.53 28.68 0.71
N ARG A 1031 -30.26 28.41 1.08
CA ARG A 1031 -29.29 29.45 1.46
C ARG A 1031 -29.00 30.45 0.34
N ALA A 1032 -28.97 30.01 -0.93
CA ALA A 1032 -28.74 30.87 -2.08
C ALA A 1032 -29.91 31.84 -2.39
N GLN A 1033 -31.12 31.59 -1.88
CA GLN A 1033 -32.31 32.43 -2.08
C GLN A 1033 -32.61 33.37 -0.89
N GLY A 1034 -31.82 33.30 0.19
CA GLY A 1034 -31.99 34.10 1.41
C GLY A 1034 -32.63 33.33 2.56
N LYS A 1035 -32.98 34.01 3.66
CA LYS A 1035 -33.53 33.37 4.88
C LYS A 1035 -34.88 32.70 4.67
N ARG A 1036 -35.57 32.97 3.55
CA ARG A 1036 -36.87 32.41 3.24
C ARG A 1036 -37.06 32.07 1.77
N LEU A 1037 -37.56 30.86 1.52
CA LEU A 1037 -38.07 30.41 0.23
C LEU A 1037 -39.59 30.41 0.34
N GLY A 1038 -40.35 31.17 -0.46
CA GLY A 1038 -41.82 31.21 -0.36
C GLY A 1038 -42.42 31.60 1.00
N GLY A 1039 -41.69 32.34 1.86
CA GLY A 1039 -42.14 32.73 3.20
C GLY A 1039 -41.66 31.84 4.37
N TRP A 1040 -40.91 30.78 4.08
CA TRP A 1040 -40.47 29.74 5.04
C TRP A 1040 -39.15 30.05 5.74
N ASP A 1041 -39.02 29.88 7.07
CA ASP A 1041 -37.73 29.98 7.76
C ASP A 1041 -36.97 28.64 7.78
N TYR A 1042 -36.08 28.46 6.82
CA TYR A 1042 -35.32 27.22 6.63
C TYR A 1042 -34.35 26.89 7.78
N LYS A 1043 -33.99 27.85 8.65
CA LYS A 1043 -33.17 27.58 9.86
C LYS A 1043 -33.87 26.62 10.83
N ARG A 1044 -35.20 26.53 10.80
CA ARG A 1044 -35.97 25.65 11.69
C ARG A 1044 -36.06 24.21 11.18
N LEU A 1045 -36.01 23.99 9.87
CA LEU A 1045 -36.10 22.67 9.22
C LEU A 1045 -34.84 21.83 9.38
N CYS A 1046 -33.67 22.48 9.46
CA CYS A 1046 -32.38 21.84 9.62
C CYS A 1046 -31.51 22.71 10.56
N PRO A 1047 -31.58 22.48 11.89
CA PRO A 1047 -30.93 23.37 12.87
C PRO A 1047 -29.40 23.32 12.80
N SER A 1048 -28.82 22.28 12.18
CA SER A 1048 -27.38 22.19 11.98
C SER A 1048 -26.92 23.03 10.77
N PRO A 1049 -25.90 23.90 10.91
CA PRO A 1049 -25.28 24.61 9.79
C PRO A 1049 -24.50 23.66 8.85
N VAL A 1050 -24.28 22.42 9.27
CA VAL A 1050 -23.64 21.33 8.55
C VAL A 1050 -24.74 20.30 8.27
N GLY A 1051 -25.25 20.23 7.03
CA GLY A 1051 -26.25 19.24 6.64
C GLY A 1051 -25.67 17.82 6.73
N THR A 1052 -25.64 17.26 7.94
CA THR A 1052 -25.19 15.89 8.22
C THR A 1052 -26.34 14.94 7.92
N GLY A 1053 -26.05 13.94 7.09
CA GLY A 1053 -27.00 13.02 6.46
C GLY A 1053 -28.25 12.70 7.25
N THR A 1054 -29.39 13.07 6.68
CA THR A 1054 -30.70 12.58 7.07
C THR A 1054 -31.28 11.80 5.91
N ASP A 1055 -31.61 10.53 6.17
CA ASP A 1055 -32.52 9.76 5.30
C ASP A 1055 -33.88 10.48 5.25
N TRP A 1056 -34.69 10.23 4.21
CA TRP A 1056 -36.04 10.80 4.05
C TRP A 1056 -36.90 10.64 5.32
N GLY A 1057 -36.72 9.53 6.05
CA GLY A 1057 -37.41 9.28 7.32
C GLY A 1057 -37.07 10.28 8.43
N ASP A 1058 -35.85 10.80 8.47
CA ASP A 1058 -35.42 11.78 9.47
C ASP A 1058 -35.80 13.21 9.09
N LEU A 1059 -35.87 13.52 7.80
CA LEU A 1059 -36.42 14.79 7.31
C LEU A 1059 -37.93 14.90 7.63
N LEU A 1060 -38.67 13.81 7.47
CA LEU A 1060 -40.08 13.71 7.86
C LEU A 1060 -40.26 13.86 9.37
N LYS A 1061 -39.48 13.15 10.20
CA LYS A 1061 -39.52 13.31 11.67
C LYS A 1061 -39.11 14.71 12.14
N ALA A 1062 -38.12 15.34 11.49
CA ALA A 1062 -37.70 16.71 11.82
C ALA A 1062 -38.78 17.73 11.47
N SER A 1063 -39.46 17.54 10.35
CA SER A 1063 -40.56 18.41 9.91
C SER A 1063 -41.81 18.32 10.78
N GLU A 1064 -42.12 17.13 11.33
CA GLU A 1064 -43.19 16.95 12.32
C GLU A 1064 -42.89 17.77 13.59
N LYS A 1065 -41.62 17.81 14.03
CA LYS A 1065 -41.20 18.56 15.22
C LYS A 1065 -41.34 20.08 15.09
N ILE A 1066 -41.46 20.60 13.87
CA ILE A 1066 -41.66 22.03 13.60
C ILE A 1066 -43.05 22.34 13.01
N GLY A 1067 -43.97 21.38 13.08
CA GLY A 1067 -45.39 21.57 12.74
C GLY A 1067 -45.72 21.51 11.25
N LEU A 1068 -44.85 20.95 10.41
CA LEU A 1068 -45.08 20.85 8.97
C LEU A 1068 -45.72 19.52 8.60
N ARG A 1069 -46.65 19.55 7.64
CA ARG A 1069 -47.34 18.36 7.14
C ARG A 1069 -47.06 18.19 5.66
N TRP A 1070 -46.48 17.06 5.31
CA TRP A 1070 -46.12 16.70 3.94
C TRP A 1070 -47.20 15.81 3.31
N LYS A 1071 -47.59 16.10 2.07
CA LYS A 1071 -48.46 15.24 1.27
C LYS A 1071 -47.67 14.55 0.16
N LEU A 1072 -47.56 13.23 0.20
CA LEU A 1072 -47.00 12.42 -0.87
C LEU A 1072 -48.00 12.31 -2.04
N VAL A 1073 -47.63 12.78 -3.22
CA VAL A 1073 -48.41 12.66 -4.46
C VAL A 1073 -47.63 11.83 -5.46
N THR A 1074 -48.26 10.79 -6.01
CA THR A 1074 -47.63 9.86 -6.94
C THR A 1074 -48.28 9.92 -8.33
N PHE A 1075 -47.47 9.88 -9.38
CA PHE A 1075 -47.94 9.83 -10.79
C PHE A 1075 -47.58 8.49 -11.45
N THR A 1076 -48.23 8.21 -12.58
CA THR A 1076 -47.95 7.03 -13.37
C THR A 1076 -46.54 7.09 -13.99
N PRO A 1077 -45.85 5.96 -14.11
CA PRO A 1077 -44.52 5.89 -14.69
C PRO A 1077 -44.56 5.84 -16.23
N ASP A 1078 -45.17 6.84 -16.84
CA ASP A 1078 -45.29 6.97 -18.30
C ASP A 1078 -45.17 8.43 -18.71
N ASP A 1079 -45.13 8.71 -20.02
CA ASP A 1079 -45.02 10.09 -20.52
C ASP A 1079 -46.14 10.99 -20.00
N ALA A 1080 -47.36 10.47 -19.94
CA ALA A 1080 -48.52 11.19 -19.44
C ALA A 1080 -48.40 11.49 -17.94
N GLY A 1081 -47.83 10.58 -17.15
CA GLY A 1081 -47.56 10.76 -15.74
C GLY A 1081 -46.38 11.69 -15.47
N PHE A 1082 -45.32 11.65 -16.29
CA PHE A 1082 -44.23 12.62 -16.26
C PHE A 1082 -44.74 14.03 -16.59
N ASP A 1083 -45.57 14.18 -17.63
CA ASP A 1083 -46.16 15.46 -18.01
C ASP A 1083 -47.09 16.01 -16.92
N LYS A 1084 -47.90 15.14 -16.30
CA LYS A 1084 -48.73 15.51 -15.14
C LYS A 1084 -47.87 15.93 -13.94
N ALA A 1085 -46.78 15.22 -13.66
CA ALA A 1085 -45.87 15.56 -12.59
C ALA A 1085 -45.19 16.93 -12.85
N VAL A 1086 -44.71 17.17 -14.07
CA VAL A 1086 -44.10 18.46 -14.46
C VAL A 1086 -45.10 19.60 -14.42
N ALA A 1087 -46.32 19.41 -14.93
CA ALA A 1087 -47.38 20.42 -14.88
C ALA A 1087 -47.77 20.74 -13.44
N PHE A 1088 -47.82 19.73 -12.58
CA PHE A 1088 -48.08 19.89 -11.17
C PHE A 1088 -46.97 20.66 -10.46
N VAL A 1089 -45.70 20.28 -10.64
CA VAL A 1089 -44.54 21.00 -10.10
C VAL A 1089 -44.58 22.47 -10.52
N ARG A 1090 -44.86 22.72 -11.79
CA ARG A 1090 -44.98 24.08 -12.32
C ARG A 1090 -46.07 24.87 -11.62
N ALA A 1091 -47.28 24.31 -11.48
CA ALA A 1091 -48.40 24.96 -10.79
C ALA A 1091 -48.10 25.24 -9.31
N GLU A 1092 -47.41 24.34 -8.62
CA GLU A 1092 -47.00 24.51 -7.23
C GLU A 1092 -45.93 25.62 -7.09
N LEU A 1093 -44.94 25.65 -7.99
CA LEU A 1093 -43.92 26.70 -8.04
C LEU A 1093 -44.51 28.07 -8.41
N ASP A 1094 -45.44 28.12 -9.37
CA ASP A 1094 -46.20 29.33 -9.73
C ASP A 1094 -47.02 29.85 -8.54
N ALA A 1095 -47.52 28.95 -7.70
CA ALA A 1095 -48.21 29.29 -6.46
C ALA A 1095 -47.25 29.58 -5.28
N GLY A 1096 -45.95 29.64 -5.53
CA GLY A 1096 -44.92 29.96 -4.54
C GLY A 1096 -44.62 28.84 -3.53
N ARG A 1097 -45.10 27.62 -3.79
CA ARG A 1097 -44.89 26.45 -2.90
C ARG A 1097 -43.63 25.69 -3.34
N PRO A 1098 -42.69 25.39 -2.41
CA PRO A 1098 -41.51 24.62 -2.74
C PRO A 1098 -41.86 23.17 -3.03
N VAL A 1099 -41.17 22.58 -4.02
CA VAL A 1099 -41.42 21.21 -4.47
C VAL A 1099 -40.12 20.43 -4.52
N ILE A 1100 -40.09 19.25 -3.90
CA ILE A 1100 -39.01 18.26 -4.03
C ILE A 1100 -39.55 17.07 -4.82
N ILE A 1101 -38.75 16.55 -5.76
CA ILE A 1101 -39.18 15.53 -6.73
C ILE A 1101 -38.24 14.32 -6.65
N ASP A 1102 -38.75 13.17 -6.23
CA ASP A 1102 -37.96 11.93 -6.25
C ASP A 1102 -38.43 11.00 -7.38
N PHE A 1103 -37.46 10.42 -8.09
CA PHE A 1103 -37.68 9.45 -9.17
C PHE A 1103 -36.96 8.12 -8.82
N LYS A 1104 -37.68 7.00 -8.72
CA LYS A 1104 -37.17 5.72 -8.15
C LYS A 1104 -37.27 4.49 -9.06
N PHE A 1105 -36.19 4.00 -9.67
CA PHE A 1105 -36.27 2.80 -10.50
C PHE A 1105 -36.67 1.52 -9.73
N THR A 1106 -37.65 0.75 -10.23
CA THR A 1106 -38.03 -0.55 -9.64
C THR A 1106 -38.06 -1.63 -10.73
N GLY A 1107 -37.19 -2.63 -10.65
CA GLY A 1107 -37.12 -3.76 -11.58
C GLY A 1107 -36.86 -5.10 -10.86
N SER A 1108 -37.13 -6.22 -11.54
CA SER A 1108 -36.97 -7.59 -11.01
C SER A 1108 -35.52 -7.98 -10.67
N GLU A 1109 -34.54 -7.19 -11.10
CA GLU A 1109 -33.11 -7.41 -10.87
C GLU A 1109 -32.66 -6.99 -9.45
N TYR A 1110 -33.56 -6.42 -8.64
CA TYR A 1110 -33.30 -6.03 -7.25
C TYR A 1110 -34.15 -6.84 -6.24
N PRO A 1111 -33.80 -8.12 -5.98
CA PRO A 1111 -34.51 -8.95 -5.01
C PRO A 1111 -34.11 -8.54 -3.58
N GLY A 1112 -34.87 -7.59 -3.01
CA GLY A 1112 -34.63 -7.02 -1.68
C GLY A 1112 -35.26 -5.64 -1.48
N GLY A 1113 -35.70 -4.97 -2.55
CA GLY A 1113 -36.45 -3.70 -2.47
C GLY A 1113 -35.60 -2.42 -2.43
N GLU A 1114 -34.28 -2.50 -2.60
CA GLU A 1114 -33.43 -1.31 -2.71
C GLU A 1114 -33.33 -0.84 -4.18
N ALA A 1115 -33.93 0.32 -4.46
CA ALA A 1115 -34.05 0.94 -5.78
C ALA A 1115 -32.81 1.74 -6.17
N GLY A 1116 -32.53 1.84 -7.48
CA GLY A 1116 -31.64 2.88 -8.02
C GLY A 1116 -32.35 4.24 -8.03
N HIS A 1117 -31.80 5.25 -7.36
CA HIS A 1117 -32.41 6.58 -7.21
C HIS A 1117 -31.96 7.55 -8.31
N THR A 1118 -32.83 8.35 -8.90
CA THR A 1118 -32.44 9.61 -9.56
C THR A 1118 -33.07 10.76 -8.78
N LEU A 1119 -32.25 11.54 -8.09
CA LEU A 1119 -32.75 12.56 -7.17
C LEU A 1119 -32.84 13.91 -7.87
N ALA A 1120 -34.06 14.49 -7.93
CA ALA A 1120 -34.30 15.85 -8.42
C ALA A 1120 -34.66 16.77 -7.25
N ILE A 1121 -33.83 17.78 -7.02
CA ILE A 1121 -33.76 18.44 -5.71
C ILE A 1121 -34.54 19.76 -5.74
N ALA A 1122 -34.60 20.44 -6.88
CA ALA A 1122 -35.40 21.65 -7.04
C ALA A 1122 -35.72 21.98 -8.50
N GLY A 1123 -36.96 22.40 -8.75
CA GLY A 1123 -37.36 23.06 -9.98
C GLY A 1123 -37.36 24.58 -9.80
N TYR A 1124 -36.90 25.34 -10.80
CA TYR A 1124 -37.23 26.77 -10.90
C TYR A 1124 -37.71 27.11 -12.31
N LEU A 1125 -38.62 28.08 -12.37
CA LEU A 1125 -39.14 28.59 -13.63
C LEU A 1125 -38.25 29.73 -14.10
N ALA A 1126 -37.65 29.55 -15.27
CA ALA A 1126 -37.01 30.64 -16.01
C ALA A 1126 -37.74 30.78 -17.34
N GLU A 1127 -38.35 31.95 -17.53
CA GLU A 1127 -39.26 32.22 -18.65
C GLU A 1127 -40.39 31.17 -18.69
N GLU A 1128 -40.56 30.44 -19.80
CA GLU A 1128 -41.57 29.40 -19.98
C GLU A 1128 -41.07 27.97 -19.65
N ASN A 1129 -39.79 27.79 -19.31
CA ASN A 1129 -39.20 26.46 -19.10
C ASN A 1129 -39.00 26.12 -17.62
N LEU A 1130 -39.34 24.87 -17.25
CA LEU A 1130 -39.05 24.31 -15.92
C LEU A 1130 -37.64 23.71 -15.96
N TYR A 1131 -36.71 24.30 -15.22
CA TYR A 1131 -35.37 23.77 -15.04
C TYR A 1131 -35.28 23.01 -13.72
N ILE A 1132 -34.73 21.80 -13.78
CA ILE A 1132 -34.62 20.86 -12.67
C ILE A 1132 -33.14 20.65 -12.35
N LEU A 1133 -32.77 20.90 -11.10
CA LEU A 1133 -31.47 20.53 -10.57
C LEU A 1133 -31.52 19.07 -10.14
N CYS A 1134 -30.77 18.19 -10.80
CA CYS A 1134 -30.80 16.75 -10.58
C CYS A 1134 -29.40 16.13 -10.55
N ASN A 1135 -29.30 14.95 -9.93
CA ASN A 1135 -28.12 14.09 -10.00
C ASN A 1135 -28.53 12.77 -10.68
N PRO A 1136 -28.27 12.58 -11.98
CA PRO A 1136 -28.59 11.34 -12.67
C PRO A 1136 -27.63 10.23 -12.20
N ALA A 1137 -28.09 9.34 -11.34
CA ALA A 1137 -27.23 8.53 -10.48
C ALA A 1137 -26.38 7.44 -11.16
N ILE A 1138 -26.31 7.36 -12.49
CA ILE A 1138 -25.69 6.19 -13.16
C ILE A 1138 -24.51 6.54 -14.08
N ALA A 1139 -24.24 7.79 -14.45
CA ALA A 1139 -23.16 8.04 -15.44
C ALA A 1139 -22.31 9.32 -15.32
N THR A 1140 -22.59 10.26 -14.41
CA THR A 1140 -21.75 11.46 -14.31
C THR A 1140 -21.65 11.96 -12.87
N PRO A 1141 -20.45 12.14 -12.30
CA PRO A 1141 -20.31 12.78 -11.00
C PRO A 1141 -20.67 14.28 -11.10
N GLY A 1142 -21.76 14.70 -10.47
CA GLY A 1142 -22.12 16.11 -10.30
C GLY A 1142 -23.62 16.41 -10.32
N LEU A 1143 -23.99 17.60 -9.82
CA LEU A 1143 -25.34 18.15 -9.97
C LEU A 1143 -25.47 18.82 -11.35
N GLN A 1144 -26.53 18.49 -12.06
CA GLN A 1144 -26.85 19.03 -13.38
C GLN A 1144 -28.10 19.89 -13.30
N LEU A 1145 -28.08 21.05 -13.96
CA LEU A 1145 -29.27 21.85 -14.20
C LEU A 1145 -29.78 21.57 -15.62
N MET A 1146 -30.96 20.98 -15.74
CA MET A 1146 -31.51 20.50 -17.02
C MET A 1146 -32.95 20.98 -17.20
N ALA A 1147 -33.41 21.21 -18.43
CA ALA A 1147 -34.84 21.44 -18.67
C ALA A 1147 -35.63 20.13 -18.46
N ALA A 1148 -36.89 20.23 -17.99
CA ALA A 1148 -37.74 19.07 -17.76
C ALA A 1148 -37.92 18.21 -19.03
N GLU A 1149 -37.97 18.83 -20.20
CA GLU A 1149 -38.04 18.16 -21.50
C GLU A 1149 -36.75 17.39 -21.83
N ASP A 1150 -35.59 17.97 -21.52
CA ASP A 1150 -34.29 17.30 -21.71
C ASP A 1150 -34.13 16.11 -20.74
N LEU A 1151 -34.62 16.25 -19.50
CA LEU A 1151 -34.68 15.17 -18.53
C LEU A 1151 -35.56 14.01 -19.03
N LYS A 1152 -36.74 14.33 -19.60
CA LYS A 1152 -37.66 13.35 -20.22
C LYS A 1152 -37.00 12.61 -21.38
N ARG A 1153 -36.25 13.32 -22.23
CA ARG A 1153 -35.52 12.74 -23.37
C ARG A 1153 -34.32 11.90 -22.95
N TYR A 1154 -33.56 12.35 -21.96
CA TYR A 1154 -32.41 11.64 -21.41
C TYR A 1154 -32.82 10.24 -20.92
N TRP A 1155 -33.96 10.16 -20.23
CA TRP A 1155 -34.57 8.91 -19.78
C TRP A 1155 -35.00 7.96 -20.91
N ARG A 1156 -35.28 8.48 -22.11
CA ARG A 1156 -35.66 7.70 -23.30
C ARG A 1156 -34.47 7.20 -24.13
N SER A 1157 -33.24 7.63 -23.83
CA SER A 1157 -32.07 7.26 -24.67
C SER A 1157 -31.88 5.73 -24.73
N ASP A 1158 -31.45 5.22 -25.88
CA ASP A 1158 -31.37 3.78 -26.20
C ASP A 1158 -30.58 2.95 -25.17
N HIS A 1159 -29.67 3.59 -24.44
CA HIS A 1159 -28.90 3.00 -23.37
C HIS A 1159 -29.76 2.71 -22.13
N TYR A 1160 -30.56 3.67 -21.67
CA TYR A 1160 -31.39 3.54 -20.46
C TYR A 1160 -32.79 2.99 -20.73
N GLY A 1161 -33.35 3.22 -21.93
CA GLY A 1161 -34.59 2.60 -22.38
C GLY A 1161 -34.50 1.07 -22.44
N LYS A 1162 -33.32 0.53 -22.78
CA LYS A 1162 -33.03 -0.92 -22.74
C LYS A 1162 -32.85 -1.46 -21.32
N LEU A 1163 -32.14 -0.74 -20.44
CA LEU A 1163 -31.91 -1.16 -19.05
C LEU A 1163 -33.18 -1.06 -18.19
N SER A 1164 -34.12 -0.18 -18.56
CA SER A 1164 -35.35 0.03 -17.80
C SER A 1164 -36.50 -0.91 -18.18
N ASN A 1165 -36.39 -1.72 -19.23
CA ASN A 1165 -37.46 -2.60 -19.74
C ASN A 1165 -38.84 -1.92 -19.85
N GLY A 1166 -38.87 -0.62 -20.16
CA GLY A 1166 -40.11 0.16 -20.25
C GLY A 1166 -40.79 0.48 -18.90
N ILE A 1167 -40.13 0.23 -17.77
CA ILE A 1167 -40.61 0.56 -16.43
C ILE A 1167 -39.92 1.85 -15.96
N LEU A 1168 -40.57 2.99 -16.21
CA LEU A 1168 -40.24 4.23 -15.49
C LEU A 1168 -40.80 4.14 -14.06
N SER A 1169 -40.58 5.16 -13.24
CA SER A 1169 -40.95 5.10 -11.83
C SER A 1169 -41.80 6.26 -11.35
N ARG A 1170 -42.50 6.00 -10.22
CA ARG A 1170 -43.45 6.88 -9.56
C ARG A 1170 -42.77 8.22 -9.17
N PRO A 1171 -43.18 9.37 -9.74
CA PRO A 1171 -42.74 10.67 -9.23
C PRO A 1171 -43.40 10.88 -7.88
N ALA A 1172 -42.61 11.05 -6.82
CA ALA A 1172 -43.10 11.42 -5.49
C ALA A 1172 -42.97 12.93 -5.32
N ILE A 1173 -44.10 13.62 -5.12
CA ILE A 1173 -44.12 15.07 -4.90
C ILE A 1173 -44.60 15.35 -3.48
N VAL A 1174 -43.91 16.24 -2.79
CA VAL A 1174 -44.21 16.60 -1.41
C VAL A 1174 -44.65 18.05 -1.32
N ILE A 1175 -45.88 18.30 -0.86
CA ILE A 1175 -46.48 19.64 -0.72
C ILE A 1175 -46.85 19.94 0.74
N ASP A 1176 -46.75 21.21 1.13
CA ASP A 1176 -47.42 21.79 2.31
C ASP A 1176 -48.85 22.24 1.98
N THR A 1177 -49.81 21.90 2.83
CA THR A 1177 -51.08 22.62 2.89
C THR A 1177 -51.14 23.39 4.21
N PRO A 1178 -51.21 24.73 4.19
CA PRO A 1178 -51.57 25.49 5.36
C PRO A 1178 -53.02 25.15 5.75
N GLN A 1179 -53.26 24.85 7.03
CA GLN A 1179 -54.54 25.19 7.65
C GLN A 1179 -54.37 26.47 8.44
#